data_AF-A0A239BR90-F1
#
_entry.id   AF-A0A239BR90-F1
#
_cell.length_a   1.000
_cell.length_b   1.000
_cell.length_c   1.000
_cell.angle_alpha   90.00
_cell.angle_beta   90.00
_cell.angle_gamma   90.00
#
_symmetry.space_group_name_H-M   'P 1'
#
loop_
_entity.id
_entity.type
_entity.pdbx_description
1 polymer ?
#
loop_
_entity_poly.entity_id
_entity_poly.type
_entity_poly.pdbx_seq_one_letter_code
_entity_poly.pdbx_strand_id
1 'polypeptide(L)'
;MGVSVRGRATLLAATLLLTLMLGAMPEGAKAVAPTVGNVTVIINAPDGVPANVFLNGATKQLASKPPSGTSTRVSLSLPVTPVSYRVDAPPVTFAGTRYLGISSRPTLVISPGQSSELQVTYSPEAGAQQIHATSVTPNSVSLAWTASPTARFALRRTPGTTPAANVQQGTTVPVAALGSVDGNLTPGATYTYSLFTQDRSRWYGPLAITATTPNSTPDGSMASYIAPPSTLILEPTDIAAITTLDVGVRVRLQAQISTPLLGSGVVLPASDTLAGGLVGVVRAISTDGRTVELDPAGLADAFDYYELSVPSFSVTGAPPDESQPAAGPQNLTHGIAGLPAQLPAASAQCGRTRGSGNFVNFTPTLKADGHFATKVDKFASVPVKATVNAGLTIRLTGAAEVQTTLNVRCNVTLPHVFRTFQAGPVPMAISFRPTAEFNIQGAWDIRNVGLTVTSGFNVTATMGVSGNPNVSVQPIMNATPLTPQVVTSNGSLNLRTGGELTFGPGAGTSGLGIIAGINGAVHPFDASFGPKFPHPDPRFNQCLQLAAGKSWALTLAVKAFLGKLSLSASVPLMSNTTPWFPTQHYPSGCQDLQAPSAGTPDTLLGGGVTKVDDVTSGSGAQWGHVDGFAPGQKTWVLSTGQISDAIGAPSQFASTGMGQPGDAQLSALAGHSTNDAASYQVTITPTGSTLHVRYVFASEEYPEYVGSSFNDVMAVFVNGTNCAVVPGTSTPVSINTVNDHTNSNYYVDNSTGAAGYGTTMDGLTVPLTCSVPVVPGQPVTVRIAVADSSDSSYDSAVALLDGGIWAD
;
A
#
# COMPACT_ATOMS: atom_id res chain seq x y z
N MET A 1 16.77 41.27 16.08
CA MET A 1 17.67 40.61 17.04
C MET A 1 18.52 39.62 16.27
N GLY A 2 19.84 39.84 16.24
CA GLY A 2 20.81 38.92 15.67
C GLY A 2 22.01 38.84 16.60
N VAL A 3 22.56 37.63 16.75
CA VAL A 3 23.85 37.27 17.36
C VAL A 3 24.17 35.91 16.69
N SER A 4 25.15 35.67 15.80
CA SER A 4 26.55 36.08 15.58
C SER A 4 27.52 35.71 16.69
N VAL A 5 28.44 34.76 16.43
CA VAL A 5 29.88 34.77 16.76
C VAL A 5 30.59 33.76 15.83
N ARG A 6 31.33 34.17 14.77
CA ARG A 6 32.79 34.48 14.61
C ARG A 6 33.71 33.23 14.57
N GLY A 7 34.83 33.19 13.83
CA GLY A 7 35.62 34.24 13.15
C GLY A 7 36.42 33.69 11.95
N ARG A 8 36.67 34.49 10.89
CA ARG A 8 37.84 35.38 10.61
C ARG A 8 39.17 34.60 10.53
N ALA A 9 39.76 34.37 9.34
CA ALA A 9 40.42 35.28 8.38
C ALA A 9 41.89 35.55 8.69
N THR A 10 42.81 35.27 7.75
CA THR A 10 43.81 36.26 7.28
C THR A 10 44.52 35.81 6.00
N LEU A 11 44.63 36.75 5.07
CA LEU A 11 45.41 36.73 3.83
C LEU A 11 46.68 37.56 4.11
N LEU A 12 47.88 37.13 3.69
CA LEU A 12 49.00 38.06 3.47
C LEU A 12 50.00 37.50 2.45
N ALA A 13 50.31 38.35 1.49
CA ALA A 13 51.27 38.15 0.41
C ALA A 13 52.71 38.41 0.87
N ALA A 14 53.69 37.74 0.26
CA ALA A 14 55.06 38.24 0.15
C ALA A 14 55.77 37.63 -1.07
N THR A 15 56.35 38.51 -1.87
CA THR A 15 57.05 38.33 -3.14
C THR A 15 58.52 37.96 -2.90
N LEU A 16 59.02 36.98 -3.67
CA LEU A 16 60.34 36.84 -4.30
C LEU A 16 61.63 37.23 -3.50
N LEU A 17 62.54 36.26 -3.26
CA LEU A 17 63.94 36.38 -3.69
C LEU A 17 64.70 35.03 -3.71
N LEU A 18 65.42 34.87 -4.81
CA LEU A 18 66.40 33.88 -5.30
C LEU A 18 67.47 33.41 -4.28
N THR A 19 67.82 32.10 -4.24
CA THR A 19 69.17 31.56 -4.58
C THR A 19 69.34 30.04 -4.34
N LEU A 20 69.80 29.37 -5.40
CA LEU A 20 70.63 28.15 -5.54
C LEU A 20 70.52 26.99 -4.53
N MET A 21 70.02 25.85 -5.01
CA MET A 21 70.70 24.54 -4.93
C MET A 21 70.28 23.71 -6.15
N LEU A 22 71.23 23.49 -7.08
CA LEU A 22 71.10 22.52 -8.17
C LEU A 22 71.07 21.11 -7.57
N GLY A 23 69.91 20.46 -7.63
CA GLY A 23 69.77 19.02 -7.49
C GLY A 23 69.16 18.48 -8.79
N ALA A 24 69.87 17.57 -9.45
CA ALA A 24 69.54 17.00 -10.74
C ALA A 24 68.08 16.53 -10.85
N MET A 25 67.31 17.13 -11.76
CA MET A 25 66.07 16.55 -12.25
C MET A 25 66.42 15.40 -13.19
N PRO A 26 65.83 14.20 -13.05
CA PRO A 26 65.95 13.20 -14.09
C PRO A 26 65.23 13.70 -15.35
N GLU A 27 65.97 13.72 -16.46
CA GLU A 27 65.43 13.89 -17.80
C GLU A 27 64.33 12.85 -18.08
N GLY A 28 63.23 13.32 -18.67
CA GLY A 28 62.49 12.52 -19.65
C GLY A 28 61.40 11.58 -19.13
N ALA A 29 60.42 12.08 -18.37
CA ALA A 29 59.09 11.49 -18.49
C ALA A 29 58.52 11.91 -19.85
N LYS A 30 58.78 11.11 -20.91
CA LYS A 30 58.09 11.25 -22.20
C LYS A 30 56.59 11.30 -21.91
N ALA A 31 55.93 12.39 -22.31
CA ALA A 31 54.47 12.46 -22.30
C ALA A 31 53.94 11.21 -23.02
N VAL A 32 53.14 10.39 -22.32
CA VAL A 32 52.51 9.22 -22.90
C VAL A 32 51.69 9.70 -24.09
N ALA A 33 52.05 9.26 -25.29
CA ALA A 33 51.32 9.62 -26.50
C ALA A 33 49.84 9.25 -26.30
N PRO A 34 48.89 10.15 -26.59
CA PRO A 34 47.49 9.90 -26.34
C PRO A 34 47.06 8.59 -27.02
N THR A 35 46.58 7.63 -26.24
CA THR A 35 46.12 6.31 -26.72
C THR A 35 44.64 6.31 -27.09
N VAL A 36 43.97 7.45 -26.95
CA VAL A 36 42.59 7.69 -27.38
C VAL A 36 42.47 8.98 -28.20
N GLY A 37 41.49 9.00 -29.10
CA GLY A 37 41.01 10.20 -29.79
C GLY A 37 39.53 10.42 -29.45
N ASN A 38 39.08 11.67 -29.45
CA ASN A 38 37.73 12.03 -29.04
C ASN A 38 36.84 12.29 -30.26
N VAL A 39 35.61 11.81 -30.22
CA VAL A 39 34.62 12.05 -31.26
C VAL A 39 33.35 12.58 -30.64
N THR A 40 32.88 13.72 -31.15
CA THR A 40 31.53 14.23 -30.86
C THR A 40 30.60 13.80 -31.97
N VAL A 41 29.63 12.93 -31.65
CA VAL A 41 28.57 12.53 -32.57
C VAL A 41 27.33 13.39 -32.29
N ILE A 42 26.92 14.16 -33.29
CA ILE A 42 25.71 14.98 -33.27
C ILE A 42 24.62 14.22 -34.04
N ILE A 43 23.59 13.76 -33.31
CA ILE A 43 22.47 13.01 -33.89
C ILE A 43 21.27 13.94 -33.94
N ASN A 44 20.79 14.25 -35.14
CA ASN A 44 19.59 15.06 -35.38
C ASN A 44 18.44 14.15 -35.80
N ALA A 45 17.30 14.24 -35.13
CA ALA A 45 16.07 13.52 -35.48
C ALA A 45 14.88 14.33 -34.97
N PRO A 46 13.67 14.18 -35.54
CA PRO A 46 12.48 14.82 -34.99
C PRO A 46 12.27 14.51 -33.50
N ASP A 47 11.60 15.42 -32.79
CA ASP A 47 11.21 15.18 -31.40
C ASP A 47 10.34 13.92 -31.30
N GLY A 48 10.58 13.11 -30.27
CA GLY A 48 9.99 11.78 -30.10
C GLY A 48 10.74 10.65 -30.81
N VAL A 49 11.63 10.90 -31.77
CA VAL A 49 12.33 9.84 -32.54
C VAL A 49 13.68 9.51 -31.90
N PRO A 50 13.85 8.33 -31.26
CA PRO A 50 15.15 7.87 -30.80
C PRO A 50 16.00 7.35 -31.97
N ALA A 51 17.32 7.32 -31.80
CA ALA A 51 18.24 6.84 -32.82
C ALA A 51 19.53 6.28 -32.25
N ASN A 52 20.08 5.26 -32.91
CA ASN A 52 21.38 4.67 -32.60
C ASN A 52 22.34 4.86 -33.77
N VAL A 53 23.56 5.32 -33.48
CA VAL A 53 24.66 5.46 -34.43
C VAL A 53 25.82 4.62 -33.94
N PHE A 54 26.26 3.66 -34.75
CA PHE A 54 27.38 2.78 -34.45
C PHE A 54 28.65 3.23 -35.17
N LEU A 55 29.76 3.25 -34.45
CA LEU A 55 31.10 3.39 -34.98
C LEU A 55 31.77 2.01 -34.90
N ASN A 56 31.87 1.34 -36.04
CA ASN A 56 32.40 -0.02 -36.14
C ASN A 56 33.86 0.02 -36.59
N GLY A 57 34.79 -0.23 -35.67
CA GLY A 57 36.23 -0.32 -35.93
C GLY A 57 36.86 -1.41 -35.07
N ALA A 58 38.01 -1.11 -34.45
CA ALA A 58 38.67 -2.02 -33.50
C ALA A 58 37.78 -2.37 -32.30
N THR A 59 36.96 -1.41 -31.87
CA THR A 59 35.86 -1.62 -30.92
C THR A 59 34.57 -1.09 -31.52
N LYS A 60 33.44 -1.78 -31.28
CA LYS A 60 32.11 -1.26 -31.57
C LYS A 60 31.75 -0.21 -30.52
N GLN A 61 31.32 0.95 -30.96
CA GLN A 61 30.98 2.08 -30.10
C GLN A 61 29.64 2.67 -30.52
N LEU A 62 28.82 3.06 -29.56
CA LEU A 62 27.44 3.51 -29.75
C LEU A 62 27.28 4.94 -29.27
N ALA A 63 26.67 5.76 -30.12
CA ALA A 63 26.06 7.02 -29.74
C ALA A 63 24.54 6.92 -29.93
N SER A 64 23.77 7.28 -28.91
CA SER A 64 22.30 7.20 -28.93
C SER A 64 21.66 8.55 -28.67
N LYS A 65 20.56 8.82 -29.37
CA LYS A 65 19.66 9.96 -29.13
C LYS A 65 18.43 9.44 -28.36
N PRO A 66 18.06 10.02 -27.21
CA PRO A 66 16.80 9.72 -26.54
C PRO A 66 15.59 10.22 -27.36
N PRO A 67 14.36 9.77 -27.05
CA PRO A 67 13.16 10.24 -27.73
C PRO A 67 13.00 11.76 -27.62
N SER A 68 13.24 12.34 -26.44
CA SER A 68 13.07 13.77 -26.20
C SER A 68 14.12 14.63 -26.91
N GLY A 69 13.66 15.75 -27.44
CA GLY A 69 14.47 16.75 -28.13
C GLY A 69 14.73 16.42 -29.60
N THR A 70 15.18 17.43 -30.35
CA THR A 70 15.45 17.32 -31.80
C THR A 70 16.90 16.99 -32.15
N SER A 71 17.81 17.04 -31.16
CA SER A 71 19.21 16.69 -31.35
C SER A 71 19.86 16.21 -30.04
N THR A 72 20.96 15.47 -30.15
CA THR A 72 21.81 15.10 -29.01
C THR A 72 23.27 15.08 -29.43
N ARG A 73 24.16 15.49 -28.51
CA ARG A 73 25.61 15.41 -28.66
C ARG A 73 26.16 14.32 -27.75
N VAL A 74 26.86 13.34 -28.31
CA VAL A 74 27.50 12.25 -27.56
C VAL A 74 29.00 12.32 -27.78
N SER A 75 29.77 12.41 -26.68
CA SER A 75 31.22 12.37 -26.72
C SER A 75 31.72 10.95 -26.49
N LEU A 76 32.52 10.42 -27.40
CA LEU A 76 33.11 9.09 -27.35
C LEU A 76 34.63 9.18 -27.35
N SER A 77 35.29 8.44 -26.46
CA SER A 77 36.74 8.27 -26.47
C SER A 77 37.08 6.93 -27.12
N LEU A 78 37.76 7.00 -28.26
CA LEU A 78 38.02 5.87 -29.13
C LEU A 78 39.49 5.50 -29.09
N PRO A 79 39.85 4.21 -28.93
CA PRO A 79 41.25 3.79 -28.93
C PRO A 79 41.91 4.14 -30.28
N VAL A 80 43.10 4.74 -30.20
CA VAL A 80 43.90 5.14 -31.36
C VAL A 80 45.11 4.25 -31.57
N THR A 81 44.96 3.36 -32.53
CA THR A 81 45.98 2.99 -33.52
C THR A 81 45.27 3.20 -34.87
N PRO A 82 45.92 3.52 -36.02
CA PRO A 82 45.19 4.02 -37.20
C PRO A 82 44.08 3.04 -37.63
N VAL A 83 42.86 3.32 -37.18
CA VAL A 83 41.68 2.47 -37.26
C VAL A 83 40.62 3.35 -37.86
N SER A 84 40.17 2.91 -39.02
CA SER A 84 39.02 3.44 -39.71
C SER A 84 37.76 2.91 -39.03
N TYR A 85 36.87 3.79 -38.61
CA TYR A 85 35.55 3.43 -38.06
C TYR A 85 34.50 3.59 -39.16
N ARG A 86 33.81 2.52 -39.51
CA ARG A 86 32.62 2.59 -40.38
C ARG A 86 31.47 3.15 -39.56
N VAL A 87 30.85 4.21 -40.06
CA VAL A 87 29.64 4.78 -39.46
C VAL A 87 28.43 4.00 -39.97
N ASP A 88 27.66 3.45 -39.04
CA ASP A 88 26.43 2.74 -39.33
C ASP A 88 25.26 3.41 -38.60
N ALA A 89 24.30 3.89 -39.36
CA ALA A 89 23.11 4.60 -38.86
C ALA A 89 21.87 3.83 -39.34
N PRO A 90 21.53 2.70 -38.68
CA PRO A 90 20.44 1.86 -39.13
C PRO A 90 19.11 2.62 -39.13
N PRO A 91 18.20 2.29 -40.08
CA PRO A 91 16.85 2.83 -40.09
C PRO A 91 16.12 2.55 -38.78
N VAL A 92 15.33 3.52 -38.32
CA VAL A 92 14.52 3.41 -37.11
C VAL A 92 13.05 3.49 -37.47
N THR A 93 12.25 2.59 -36.93
CA THR A 93 10.79 2.71 -36.98
C THR A 93 10.28 3.21 -35.65
N PHE A 94 9.55 4.32 -35.65
CA PHE A 94 8.93 4.88 -34.46
C PHE A 94 7.56 5.47 -34.81
N ALA A 95 6.54 5.23 -33.98
CA ALA A 95 5.15 5.61 -34.24
C ALA A 95 4.64 5.22 -35.63
N GLY A 96 4.95 4.00 -36.06
CA GLY A 96 4.59 3.46 -37.37
C GLY A 96 5.23 4.19 -38.56
N THR A 97 6.24 5.04 -38.33
CA THR A 97 6.97 5.77 -39.38
C THR A 97 8.42 5.31 -39.39
N ARG A 98 8.97 5.07 -40.58
CA ARG A 98 10.36 4.68 -40.77
C ARG A 98 11.23 5.91 -41.07
N TYR A 99 12.36 6.03 -40.39
CA TYR A 99 13.32 7.12 -40.50
C TYR A 99 14.67 6.58 -40.96
N LEU A 100 15.28 7.23 -41.96
CA LEU A 100 16.60 6.86 -42.48
C LEU A 100 17.67 7.77 -41.89
N GLY A 101 18.72 7.18 -41.32
CA GLY A 101 19.90 7.90 -40.84
C GLY A 101 20.89 8.14 -41.96
N ILE A 102 21.25 9.40 -42.21
CA ILE A 102 22.29 9.79 -43.17
C ILE A 102 23.42 10.45 -42.39
N SER A 103 24.61 9.86 -42.50
CA SER A 103 25.83 10.40 -41.90
C SER A 103 26.51 11.40 -42.82
N SER A 104 27.08 12.46 -42.25
CA SER A 104 27.93 13.42 -42.98
C SER A 104 29.18 12.77 -43.55
N ARG A 105 29.63 11.66 -42.95
CA ARG A 105 30.77 10.84 -43.42
C ARG A 105 30.50 9.35 -43.21
N PRO A 106 30.69 8.49 -44.22
CA PRO A 106 30.48 7.04 -44.08
C PRO A 106 31.59 6.36 -43.26
N THR A 107 32.73 7.04 -43.12
CA THR A 107 33.92 6.51 -42.46
C THR A 107 34.62 7.64 -41.71
N LEU A 108 35.09 7.33 -40.50
CA LEU A 108 35.80 8.25 -39.63
C LEU A 108 37.20 7.71 -39.32
N VAL A 109 38.23 8.51 -39.61
CA VAL A 109 39.61 8.24 -39.22
C VAL A 109 39.95 9.10 -38.03
N ILE A 110 40.52 8.51 -36.99
CA ILE A 110 40.82 9.18 -35.73
C ILE A 110 42.32 9.09 -35.46
N SER A 111 42.91 10.24 -35.13
CA SER A 111 44.31 10.35 -34.78
C SER A 111 44.49 10.57 -33.28
N PRO A 112 45.60 10.09 -32.68
CA PRO A 112 45.96 10.33 -31.29
C PRO A 112 45.77 11.78 -30.86
N GLY A 113 44.99 12.01 -29.80
CA GLY A 113 44.78 13.35 -29.22
C GLY A 113 43.96 14.32 -30.06
N GLN A 114 43.45 13.90 -31.23
CA GLN A 114 42.55 14.73 -32.03
C GLN A 114 41.10 14.58 -31.59
N SER A 115 40.36 15.67 -31.79
CA SER A 115 38.90 15.70 -31.67
C SER A 115 38.28 15.79 -33.06
N SER A 116 37.33 14.92 -33.35
CA SER A 116 36.56 14.91 -34.60
C SER A 116 35.07 15.09 -34.32
N GLU A 117 34.36 15.69 -35.26
CA GLU A 117 32.90 15.83 -35.20
C GLU A 117 32.25 15.00 -36.32
N LEU A 118 31.15 14.32 -35.99
CA LEU A 118 30.34 13.52 -36.90
C LEU A 118 28.88 13.92 -36.75
N GLN A 119 28.23 14.29 -37.85
CA GLN A 119 26.82 14.63 -37.83
C GLN A 119 26.02 13.53 -38.54
N VAL A 120 24.96 13.05 -37.89
CA VAL A 120 24.01 12.09 -38.46
C VAL A 120 22.61 12.69 -38.37
N THR A 121 21.86 12.65 -39.48
CA THR A 121 20.51 13.20 -39.56
C THR A 121 19.52 12.12 -39.94
N TYR A 122 18.48 11.96 -39.13
CA TYR A 122 17.36 11.06 -39.37
C TYR A 122 16.18 11.85 -39.92
N SER A 123 15.68 11.41 -41.09
CA SER A 123 14.50 12.00 -41.74
C SER A 123 13.49 10.91 -42.11
N PRO A 124 12.18 11.22 -42.11
CA PRO A 124 11.15 10.24 -42.47
C PRO A 124 11.35 9.73 -43.90
N GLU A 125 11.26 8.42 -44.08
CA GLU A 125 11.30 7.77 -45.40
C GLU A 125 9.97 8.00 -46.13
N ALA A 126 10.03 8.22 -47.44
CA ALA A 126 8.83 8.28 -48.26
C ALA A 126 8.14 6.91 -48.32
N GLY A 127 6.80 6.89 -48.38
CA GLY A 127 6.01 5.67 -48.52
C GLY A 127 4.86 5.60 -47.53
N ALA A 128 4.46 4.37 -47.18
CA ALA A 128 3.47 4.14 -46.15
C ALA A 128 3.99 4.55 -44.77
N GLN A 129 3.08 5.09 -43.97
CA GLN A 129 3.31 5.51 -42.59
C GLN A 129 2.16 5.02 -41.70
N GLN A 130 2.38 5.03 -40.39
CA GLN A 130 1.39 4.67 -39.39
C GLN A 130 0.76 3.29 -39.60
N ILE A 131 1.56 2.29 -39.99
CA ILE A 131 1.08 0.91 -40.00
C ILE A 131 0.65 0.50 -38.59
N HIS A 132 -0.52 -0.08 -38.45
CA HIS A 132 -1.07 -0.59 -37.20
C HIS A 132 -2.05 -1.73 -37.51
N ALA A 133 -2.39 -2.53 -36.51
CA ALA A 133 -3.51 -3.46 -36.68
C ALA A 133 -4.83 -2.87 -36.23
N THR A 134 -5.88 -3.34 -36.88
CA THR A 134 -7.27 -3.00 -36.57
C THR A 134 -8.01 -4.16 -35.91
N SER A 135 -7.52 -5.40 -36.04
CA SER A 135 -8.08 -6.60 -35.40
C SER A 135 -7.07 -7.73 -35.37
N VAL A 136 -7.05 -8.50 -34.28
CA VAL A 136 -6.29 -9.76 -34.14
C VAL A 136 -7.23 -10.82 -33.58
N THR A 137 -7.32 -11.95 -34.25
CA THR A 137 -8.10 -13.12 -33.80
C THR A 137 -7.19 -14.36 -33.80
N PRO A 138 -7.63 -15.52 -33.26
CA PRO A 138 -6.82 -16.74 -33.29
C PRO A 138 -6.36 -17.15 -34.70
N ASN A 139 -7.09 -16.75 -35.75
CA ASN A 139 -6.84 -17.19 -37.12
C ASN A 139 -6.73 -16.04 -38.14
N SER A 140 -6.71 -14.78 -37.69
CA SER A 140 -6.56 -13.65 -38.60
C SER A 140 -5.91 -12.41 -37.96
N VAL A 141 -5.24 -11.62 -38.80
CA VAL A 141 -4.73 -10.28 -38.46
C VAL A 141 -5.17 -9.29 -39.54
N SER A 142 -5.74 -8.16 -39.11
CA SER A 142 -6.13 -7.05 -39.98
C SER A 142 -5.22 -5.85 -39.75
N LEU A 143 -4.69 -5.25 -40.83
CA LEU A 143 -3.75 -4.14 -40.80
C LEU A 143 -4.29 -2.93 -41.58
N ALA A 144 -3.91 -1.73 -41.15
CA ALA A 144 -4.16 -0.47 -41.84
C ALA A 144 -2.93 0.45 -41.80
N TRP A 145 -2.81 1.35 -42.76
CA TRP A 145 -1.73 2.35 -42.84
C TRP A 145 -2.18 3.61 -43.57
N THR A 146 -1.34 4.64 -43.56
CA THR A 146 -1.51 5.88 -44.34
C THR A 146 -0.47 5.93 -45.45
N ALA A 147 -0.80 6.51 -46.60
CA ALA A 147 0.13 6.66 -47.72
C ALA A 147 -0.44 7.63 -48.78
N SER A 148 0.38 7.99 -49.77
CA SER A 148 -0.10 8.69 -50.97
C SER A 148 -1.14 7.84 -51.73
N PRO A 149 -2.20 8.44 -52.30
CA PRO A 149 -3.20 7.72 -53.11
C PRO A 149 -2.64 6.98 -54.32
N THR A 150 -1.46 7.37 -54.81
CA THR A 150 -0.81 6.76 -55.99
C THR A 150 0.14 5.62 -55.64
N ALA A 151 0.39 5.38 -54.36
CA ALA A 151 1.32 4.36 -53.89
C ALA A 151 0.76 2.95 -54.13
N ARG A 152 1.65 2.01 -54.47
CA ARG A 152 1.34 0.57 -54.53
C ARG A 152 2.03 -0.14 -53.39
N PHE A 153 1.47 -1.26 -52.95
CA PHE A 153 1.98 -1.97 -51.77
C PHE A 153 2.25 -3.44 -52.06
N ALA A 154 3.27 -3.98 -51.39
CA ALA A 154 3.46 -5.42 -51.25
C ALA A 154 3.59 -5.72 -49.76
N LEU A 155 2.69 -6.55 -49.23
CA LEU A 155 2.71 -6.98 -47.84
C LEU A 155 3.20 -8.43 -47.78
N ARG A 156 4.24 -8.66 -46.98
CA ARG A 156 4.89 -9.97 -46.80
C ARG A 156 4.78 -10.42 -45.35
N ARG A 157 4.37 -11.68 -45.15
CA ARG A 157 4.36 -12.33 -43.83
C ARG A 157 5.50 -13.34 -43.72
N THR A 158 6.24 -13.28 -42.63
CA THR A 158 7.22 -14.29 -42.20
C THR A 158 6.82 -14.85 -40.83
N PRO A 159 7.11 -16.13 -40.52
CA PRO A 159 6.97 -16.65 -39.17
C PRO A 159 8.03 -16.04 -38.24
N GLY A 160 7.68 -15.84 -36.97
CA GLY A 160 8.55 -15.26 -35.95
C GLY A 160 8.68 -13.73 -36.04
N THR A 161 9.77 -13.20 -35.49
CA THR A 161 10.04 -11.76 -35.33
C THR A 161 10.88 -11.15 -36.46
N THR A 162 11.38 -11.97 -37.39
CA THR A 162 12.28 -11.50 -38.45
C THR A 162 11.49 -10.96 -39.65
N PRO A 163 11.62 -9.67 -40.01
CA PRO A 163 10.93 -9.11 -41.17
C PRO A 163 11.48 -9.66 -42.50
N ALA A 164 10.64 -9.64 -43.54
CA ALA A 164 11.07 -9.92 -44.90
C ALA A 164 12.03 -8.81 -45.37
N ALA A 165 13.19 -9.18 -45.90
CA ALA A 165 14.20 -8.23 -46.37
C ALA A 165 13.83 -7.57 -47.70
N ASN A 166 12.97 -8.22 -48.50
CA ASN A 166 12.55 -7.75 -49.81
C ASN A 166 11.14 -8.25 -50.17
N VAL A 167 10.62 -7.75 -51.28
CA VAL A 167 9.29 -8.09 -51.81
C VAL A 167 9.17 -9.51 -52.34
N GLN A 168 10.21 -10.35 -52.32
CA GLN A 168 10.14 -11.76 -52.74
C GLN A 168 10.13 -12.73 -51.55
N GLN A 169 10.49 -12.28 -50.36
CA GLN A 169 10.61 -13.11 -49.18
C GLN A 169 9.29 -13.22 -48.41
N GLY A 170 8.95 -14.43 -47.95
CA GLY A 170 7.76 -14.71 -47.14
C GLY A 170 6.47 -14.95 -47.93
N THR A 171 5.36 -15.12 -47.23
CA THR A 171 4.03 -15.35 -47.80
C THR A 171 3.42 -14.02 -48.27
N THR A 172 2.86 -13.97 -49.48
CA THR A 172 2.09 -12.81 -49.97
C THR A 172 0.81 -12.65 -49.15
N VAL A 173 0.57 -11.46 -48.62
CA VAL A 173 -0.69 -11.11 -47.96
C VAL A 173 -1.50 -10.18 -48.88
N PRO A 174 -2.80 -10.44 -49.12
CA PRO A 174 -3.63 -9.58 -49.96
C PRO A 174 -3.74 -8.16 -49.39
N VAL A 175 -3.60 -7.15 -50.25
CA VAL A 175 -3.75 -5.74 -49.89
C VAL A 175 -4.98 -5.16 -50.59
N ALA A 176 -5.83 -4.45 -49.84
CA ALA A 176 -6.99 -3.73 -50.34
C ALA A 176 -6.90 -2.25 -49.93
N ALA A 177 -6.67 -1.36 -50.90
CA ALA A 177 -6.45 0.07 -50.67
C ALA A 177 -5.34 0.35 -49.62
N LEU A 178 -5.71 0.90 -48.46
CA LEU A 178 -4.81 1.26 -47.36
C LEU A 178 -4.89 0.27 -46.19
N GLY A 179 -5.27 -0.98 -46.45
CA GLY A 179 -5.35 -2.02 -45.45
C GLY A 179 -5.23 -3.44 -46.00
N SER A 180 -5.27 -4.41 -45.09
CA SER A 180 -5.13 -5.83 -45.39
C SER A 180 -5.82 -6.69 -44.33
N VAL A 181 -6.33 -7.85 -44.73
CA VAL A 181 -6.80 -8.90 -43.83
C VAL A 181 -6.09 -10.19 -44.21
N ASP A 182 -5.32 -10.73 -43.27
CA ASP A 182 -4.63 -12.01 -43.41
C ASP A 182 -5.38 -13.07 -42.60
N GLY A 183 -5.87 -14.11 -43.25
CA GLY A 183 -6.65 -15.19 -42.63
C GLY A 183 -5.94 -16.53 -42.66
N ASN A 184 -6.57 -17.54 -42.06
CA ASN A 184 -6.05 -18.92 -41.94
C ASN A 184 -4.70 -19.00 -41.22
N LEU A 185 -4.51 -18.14 -40.22
CA LEU A 185 -3.33 -18.17 -39.36
C LEU A 185 -3.42 -19.33 -38.35
N THR A 186 -2.26 -19.80 -37.92
CA THR A 186 -2.16 -20.75 -36.82
C THR A 186 -2.42 -20.00 -35.50
N PRO A 187 -3.35 -20.45 -34.65
CA PRO A 187 -3.52 -19.91 -33.31
C PRO A 187 -2.25 -20.03 -32.48
N GLY A 188 -1.96 -19.02 -31.66
CA GLY A 188 -0.78 -19.02 -30.80
C GLY A 188 0.56 -18.78 -31.50
N ALA A 189 0.55 -18.37 -32.77
CA ALA A 189 1.76 -18.19 -33.56
C ALA A 189 2.14 -16.71 -33.70
N THR A 190 3.45 -16.46 -33.79
CA THR A 190 4.00 -15.11 -34.03
C THR A 190 4.34 -14.94 -35.50
N TYR A 191 3.96 -13.80 -36.06
CA TYR A 191 4.20 -13.42 -37.44
C TYR A 191 4.73 -12.00 -37.53
N THR A 192 5.61 -11.75 -38.50
CA THR A 192 6.07 -10.40 -38.85
C THR A 192 5.55 -10.03 -40.23
N TYR A 193 4.87 -8.88 -40.29
CA TYR A 193 4.32 -8.29 -41.50
C TYR A 193 5.24 -7.18 -41.97
N SER A 194 5.70 -7.26 -43.22
CA SER A 194 6.63 -6.32 -43.84
C SER A 194 5.95 -5.63 -45.01
N LEU A 195 5.63 -4.35 -44.83
CA LEU A 195 4.97 -3.51 -45.82
C LEU A 195 6.02 -2.77 -46.66
N PHE A 196 6.03 -3.07 -47.96
CA PHE A 196 6.84 -2.35 -48.94
C PHE A 196 5.95 -1.39 -49.72
N THR A 197 6.43 -0.17 -49.92
CA THR A 197 5.72 0.84 -50.72
C THR A 197 6.46 1.08 -52.02
N GLN A 198 5.76 1.00 -53.14
CA GLN A 198 6.28 1.36 -54.45
C GLN A 198 5.75 2.75 -54.83
N ASP A 199 6.65 3.69 -55.03
CA ASP A 199 6.35 4.99 -55.62
C ASP A 199 7.27 5.27 -56.81
N ARG A 200 6.70 5.68 -57.94
CA ARG A 200 7.38 5.96 -59.22
C ARG A 200 8.51 4.96 -59.55
N SER A 201 8.20 3.65 -59.47
CA SER A 201 9.07 2.47 -59.71
C SER A 201 10.08 2.09 -58.62
N ARG A 202 10.32 2.93 -57.62
CA ARG A 202 11.22 2.62 -56.48
C ARG A 202 10.44 1.98 -55.35
N TRP A 203 11.00 0.92 -54.78
CA TRP A 203 10.50 0.31 -53.55
C TRP A 203 11.16 0.95 -52.32
N TYR A 204 10.33 1.25 -51.32
CA TYR A 204 10.69 1.72 -49.98
C TYR A 204 10.27 0.69 -48.94
N GLY A 205 10.93 0.70 -47.77
CA GLY A 205 10.65 -0.21 -46.66
C GLY A 205 11.67 -1.37 -46.51
N PRO A 206 11.33 -2.42 -45.72
CA PRO A 206 10.01 -2.67 -45.15
C PRO A 206 9.70 -1.76 -43.96
N LEU A 207 8.45 -1.32 -43.89
CA LEU A 207 7.83 -0.91 -42.63
C LEU A 207 7.24 -2.18 -42.00
N ALA A 208 7.85 -2.64 -40.89
CA ALA A 208 7.51 -3.92 -40.28
C ALA A 208 6.62 -3.76 -39.05
N ILE A 209 5.83 -4.79 -38.74
CA ILE A 209 5.07 -4.93 -37.49
C ILE A 209 4.97 -6.41 -37.11
N THR A 210 5.12 -6.73 -35.83
CA THR A 210 5.05 -8.12 -35.34
C THR A 210 3.76 -8.33 -34.56
N ALA A 211 3.03 -9.38 -34.91
CA ALA A 211 1.77 -9.74 -34.30
C ALA A 211 1.76 -11.21 -33.87
N THR A 212 1.24 -11.48 -32.67
CA THR A 212 1.04 -12.83 -32.14
C THR A 212 -0.45 -13.11 -32.00
N THR A 213 -0.91 -14.19 -32.63
CA THR A 213 -2.31 -14.63 -32.53
C THR A 213 -2.55 -15.35 -31.20
N PRO A 214 -3.74 -15.21 -30.59
CA PRO A 214 -4.08 -15.96 -29.38
C PRO A 214 -4.33 -17.45 -29.69
N ASN A 215 -4.34 -18.28 -28.65
CA ASN A 215 -4.81 -19.67 -28.73
C ASN A 215 -6.31 -19.73 -29.07
N SER A 216 -6.75 -20.84 -29.68
CA SER A 216 -8.16 -21.09 -30.00
C SER A 216 -9.01 -21.39 -28.76
N THR A 217 -8.38 -21.87 -27.68
CA THR A 217 -8.98 -22.03 -26.35
C THR A 217 -8.33 -21.05 -25.38
N PRO A 218 -9.10 -20.24 -24.64
CA PRO A 218 -8.55 -19.43 -23.56
C PRO A 218 -8.15 -20.38 -22.41
N ASP A 219 -6.90 -20.80 -22.37
CA ASP A 219 -6.28 -21.48 -21.24
C ASP A 219 -5.53 -20.49 -20.32
N GLY A 220 -5.54 -19.20 -20.68
CA GLY A 220 -4.81 -18.14 -19.98
C GLY A 220 -3.33 -18.10 -20.25
N SER A 221 -2.79 -18.94 -21.15
CA SER A 221 -1.34 -19.06 -21.37
C SER A 221 -0.79 -18.02 -22.36
N MET A 222 -1.61 -17.44 -23.25
CA MET A 222 -1.13 -16.47 -24.26
C MET A 222 -2.05 -15.26 -24.49
N ALA A 223 -1.46 -14.07 -24.37
CA ALA A 223 -2.05 -12.80 -24.78
C ALA A 223 -1.96 -12.60 -26.30
N SER A 224 -2.97 -11.97 -26.90
CA SER A 224 -2.84 -11.41 -28.25
C SER A 224 -2.09 -10.10 -28.13
N TYR A 225 -1.01 -9.92 -28.88
CA TYR A 225 -0.29 -8.66 -28.84
C TYR A 225 0.31 -8.30 -30.18
N ILE A 226 0.57 -7.01 -30.29
CA ILE A 226 1.33 -6.40 -31.36
C ILE A 226 2.36 -5.51 -30.73
N ALA A 227 3.60 -5.82 -31.04
CA ALA A 227 4.74 -5.07 -30.59
C ALA A 227 5.24 -4.20 -31.75
N PRO A 228 5.56 -2.92 -31.53
CA PRO A 228 6.32 -2.16 -32.51
C PRO A 228 7.67 -2.86 -32.72
N PRO A 229 8.30 -2.74 -33.91
CA PRO A 229 9.60 -3.35 -34.17
C PRO A 229 10.71 -2.93 -33.20
N SER A 230 10.53 -1.81 -32.51
CA SER A 230 11.45 -1.32 -31.48
C SER A 230 11.33 -2.07 -30.16
N THR A 231 10.21 -2.74 -29.88
CA THR A 231 10.03 -3.48 -28.64
C THR A 231 10.81 -4.78 -28.69
N LEU A 232 11.63 -5.00 -27.68
CA LEU A 232 12.45 -6.21 -27.55
C LEU A 232 11.81 -7.17 -26.56
N ILE A 233 11.31 -8.31 -27.05
CA ILE A 233 10.81 -9.40 -26.23
C ILE A 233 11.94 -10.42 -26.11
N LEU A 234 12.49 -10.59 -24.89
CA LEU A 234 13.67 -11.40 -24.66
C LEU A 234 13.30 -12.79 -24.15
N GLU A 235 13.98 -13.81 -24.67
CA GLU A 235 14.00 -15.15 -24.10
C GLU A 235 15.16 -15.29 -23.10
N PRO A 236 15.12 -16.28 -22.17
CA PRO A 236 16.22 -16.49 -21.24
C PRO A 236 17.58 -16.67 -21.93
N THR A 237 17.59 -17.28 -23.12
CA THR A 237 18.77 -17.48 -23.97
C THR A 237 19.33 -16.20 -24.57
N ASP A 238 18.57 -15.10 -24.60
CA ASP A 238 19.01 -13.81 -25.12
C ASP A 238 19.77 -12.97 -24.09
N ILE A 239 19.76 -13.42 -22.83
CA ILE A 239 20.26 -12.68 -21.69
C ILE A 239 21.56 -13.31 -21.18
N ALA A 240 22.62 -12.52 -21.11
CA ALA A 240 23.91 -12.94 -20.57
C ALA A 240 24.01 -12.73 -19.05
N ALA A 241 23.38 -11.66 -18.53
CA ALA A 241 23.31 -11.38 -17.10
C ALA A 241 22.17 -10.40 -16.77
N ILE A 242 21.62 -10.50 -15.56
CA ILE A 242 20.63 -9.58 -15.01
C ILE A 242 21.12 -9.11 -13.64
N THR A 243 20.94 -7.83 -13.34
CA THR A 243 21.23 -7.27 -12.01
C THR A 243 20.17 -6.24 -11.66
N THR A 244 19.62 -6.31 -10.45
CA THR A 244 18.64 -5.33 -9.96
C THR A 244 19.33 -4.03 -9.55
N LEU A 245 18.66 -2.90 -9.75
CA LEU A 245 19.11 -1.57 -9.35
C LEU A 245 18.14 -1.00 -8.30
N ASP A 246 18.48 0.14 -7.69
CA ASP A 246 17.58 0.85 -6.76
C ASP A 246 16.23 1.18 -7.41
N VAL A 247 16.28 1.55 -8.69
CA VAL A 247 15.12 1.70 -9.58
C VAL A 247 15.45 1.04 -10.91
N GLY A 248 14.75 -0.05 -11.21
CA GLY A 248 14.87 -0.76 -12.48
C GLY A 248 15.84 -1.94 -12.48
N VAL A 249 16.26 -2.35 -13.68
CA VAL A 249 17.10 -3.54 -13.90
C VAL A 249 18.18 -3.23 -14.92
N ARG A 250 19.40 -3.71 -14.68
CA ARG A 250 20.48 -3.75 -15.65
C ARG A 250 20.53 -5.13 -16.30
N VAL A 251 20.49 -5.16 -17.62
CA VAL A 251 20.51 -6.40 -18.42
C VAL A 251 21.70 -6.36 -19.36
N ARG A 252 22.49 -7.43 -19.39
CA ARG A 252 23.50 -7.65 -20.43
C ARG A 252 22.94 -8.61 -21.47
N LEU A 253 22.81 -8.15 -22.70
CA LEU A 253 22.32 -8.91 -23.83
C LEU A 253 23.42 -9.79 -24.44
N GLN A 254 23.02 -10.92 -25.00
CA GLN A 254 23.90 -11.77 -25.80
C GLN A 254 24.35 -11.06 -27.09
N ALA A 255 25.49 -11.49 -27.64
CA ALA A 255 26.15 -10.79 -28.74
C ALA A 255 25.31 -10.70 -30.04
N GLN A 256 24.42 -11.67 -30.26
CA GLN A 256 23.54 -11.74 -31.43
C GLN A 256 22.30 -10.83 -31.34
N ILE A 257 22.00 -10.30 -30.16
CA ILE A 257 20.80 -9.49 -29.94
C ILE A 257 21.05 -8.06 -30.40
N SER A 258 20.10 -7.53 -31.17
CA SER A 258 20.18 -6.15 -31.64
C SER A 258 20.09 -5.18 -30.48
N THR A 259 20.94 -4.15 -30.49
CA THR A 259 20.92 -3.09 -29.48
C THR A 259 19.58 -2.33 -29.55
N PRO A 260 18.79 -2.27 -28.47
CA PRO A 260 17.52 -1.56 -28.47
C PRO A 260 17.70 -0.05 -28.53
N LEU A 261 16.60 0.69 -28.69
CA LEU A 261 16.60 2.15 -28.74
C LEU A 261 16.35 2.73 -27.34
N LEU A 262 16.88 3.92 -27.05
CA LEU A 262 16.47 4.63 -25.84
C LEU A 262 14.96 4.91 -25.89
N GLY A 263 14.27 4.61 -24.78
CA GLY A 263 12.82 4.73 -24.65
C GLY A 263 12.01 3.60 -25.27
N SER A 264 12.62 2.59 -25.91
CA SER A 264 11.86 1.43 -26.40
C SER A 264 11.46 0.49 -25.28
N GLY A 265 10.31 -0.16 -25.41
CA GLY A 265 9.88 -1.21 -24.50
C GLY A 265 10.77 -2.46 -24.58
N VAL A 266 11.02 -3.08 -23.43
CA VAL A 266 11.71 -4.35 -23.29
C VAL A 266 10.90 -5.24 -22.38
N VAL A 267 10.66 -6.48 -22.80
CA VAL A 267 9.95 -7.49 -22.03
C VAL A 267 10.95 -8.57 -21.64
N LEU A 268 11.19 -8.69 -20.35
CA LEU A 268 12.09 -9.67 -19.75
C LEU A 268 11.30 -10.90 -19.26
N PRO A 269 11.83 -12.11 -19.48
CA PRO A 269 11.22 -13.35 -19.01
C PRO A 269 11.46 -13.53 -17.51
N ALA A 270 10.68 -14.42 -16.89
CA ALA A 270 10.93 -14.84 -15.52
C ALA A 270 12.32 -15.50 -15.40
N SER A 271 13.01 -15.22 -14.29
CA SER A 271 14.32 -15.78 -13.96
C SER A 271 14.49 -15.83 -12.44
N ASP A 272 15.54 -16.48 -11.94
CA ASP A 272 15.83 -16.49 -10.49
C ASP A 272 16.00 -15.08 -9.90
N THR A 273 16.54 -14.16 -10.70
CA THR A 273 16.71 -12.74 -10.31
C THR A 273 15.40 -11.96 -10.41
N LEU A 274 14.53 -12.33 -11.35
CA LEU A 274 13.24 -11.69 -11.62
C LEU A 274 12.16 -12.78 -11.69
N ALA A 275 11.71 -13.28 -10.55
CA ALA A 275 10.80 -14.45 -10.51
C ALA A 275 9.46 -14.22 -11.25
N GLY A 276 9.12 -12.97 -11.58
CA GLY A 276 8.01 -12.64 -12.47
C GLY A 276 8.38 -12.29 -13.91
N GLY A 277 9.57 -11.75 -14.18
CA GLY A 277 9.92 -11.05 -15.45
C GLY A 277 10.04 -9.53 -15.26
N LEU A 278 9.88 -8.74 -16.31
CA LEU A 278 9.70 -7.28 -16.22
C LEU A 278 9.18 -6.73 -17.56
N VAL A 279 8.26 -5.77 -17.53
CA VAL A 279 8.07 -4.84 -18.67
C VAL A 279 8.77 -3.55 -18.29
N GLY A 280 9.71 -3.11 -19.12
CA GLY A 280 10.50 -1.92 -18.86
C GLY A 280 10.74 -1.08 -20.10
N VAL A 281 11.23 0.14 -19.92
CA VAL A 281 11.69 1.04 -20.99
C VAL A 281 13.18 1.28 -20.85
N VAL A 282 13.90 1.29 -21.98
CA VAL A 282 15.35 1.52 -21.97
C VAL A 282 15.68 2.95 -21.57
N ARG A 283 16.26 3.13 -20.39
CA ARG A 283 16.74 4.43 -19.89
C ARG A 283 18.16 4.73 -20.34
N ALA A 284 19.02 3.72 -20.35
CA ALA A 284 20.44 3.87 -20.70
C ALA A 284 20.97 2.65 -21.44
N ILE A 285 22.01 2.87 -22.25
CA ILE A 285 22.71 1.83 -23.01
C ILE A 285 24.21 2.05 -22.85
N SER A 286 24.98 1.00 -22.63
CA SER A 286 26.44 1.04 -22.61
C SER A 286 27.02 1.40 -23.98
N THR A 287 28.25 1.90 -24.00
CA THR A 287 28.93 2.30 -25.24
C THR A 287 29.18 1.15 -26.21
N ASP A 288 29.23 -0.10 -25.75
CA ASP A 288 29.31 -1.28 -26.63
C ASP A 288 27.94 -1.76 -27.16
N GLY A 289 26.85 -1.14 -26.69
CA GLY A 289 25.48 -1.46 -27.08
C GLY A 289 24.94 -2.78 -26.53
N ARG A 290 25.57 -3.38 -25.51
CA ARG A 290 25.17 -4.69 -24.97
C ARG A 290 24.56 -4.67 -23.59
N THR A 291 24.82 -3.65 -22.79
CA THR A 291 24.23 -3.49 -21.47
C THR A 291 23.18 -2.40 -21.52
N VAL A 292 21.99 -2.71 -21.04
CA VAL A 292 20.85 -1.79 -21.01
C VAL A 292 20.36 -1.65 -19.58
N GLU A 293 19.95 -0.44 -19.21
CA GLU A 293 19.22 -0.19 -17.96
C GLU A 293 17.77 0.10 -18.29
N LEU A 294 16.87 -0.61 -17.61
CA LEU A 294 15.44 -0.59 -17.84
C LEU A 294 14.76 0.05 -16.64
N ASP A 295 13.99 1.11 -16.87
CA ASP A 295 13.02 1.58 -15.89
C ASP A 295 11.73 0.74 -16.00
N PRO A 296 11.02 0.49 -14.90
CA PRO A 296 9.73 -0.20 -14.92
C PRO A 296 8.71 0.54 -15.79
N ALA A 297 7.94 -0.18 -16.58
CA ALA A 297 7.02 0.41 -17.55
C ALA A 297 5.67 -0.32 -17.60
N GLY A 298 4.66 0.34 -18.18
CA GLY A 298 3.35 -0.24 -18.42
C GLY A 298 3.29 -1.04 -19.72
N LEU A 299 2.19 -1.77 -19.91
CA LEU A 299 1.95 -2.54 -21.15
C LEU A 299 1.92 -1.66 -22.39
N ALA A 300 1.37 -0.46 -22.26
CA ALA A 300 1.36 0.50 -23.34
C ALA A 300 2.79 0.88 -23.79
N ASP A 301 3.80 0.82 -22.93
CA ASP A 301 5.15 1.21 -23.33
C ASP A 301 5.84 0.13 -24.20
N ALA A 302 5.37 -1.11 -24.12
CA ALA A 302 5.88 -2.23 -24.89
C ALA A 302 5.00 -2.63 -26.09
N PHE A 303 3.71 -2.35 -26.07
CA PHE A 303 2.77 -2.87 -27.08
C PHE A 303 1.93 -1.78 -27.75
N ASP A 304 1.74 -1.91 -29.06
CA ASP A 304 0.85 -1.06 -29.88
C ASP A 304 -0.61 -1.54 -29.84
N TYR A 305 -0.79 -2.87 -29.75
CA TYR A 305 -2.05 -3.51 -29.42
C TYR A 305 -1.75 -4.59 -28.39
N TYR A 306 -2.56 -4.66 -27.35
CA TYR A 306 -2.41 -5.74 -26.39
C TYR A 306 -3.79 -6.13 -25.90
N GLU A 307 -4.15 -7.38 -26.08
CA GLU A 307 -5.32 -8.00 -25.51
C GLU A 307 -4.90 -9.25 -24.75
N LEU A 308 -4.91 -9.12 -23.43
CA LEU A 308 -4.69 -10.21 -22.53
C LEU A 308 -6.03 -10.70 -21.99
N SER A 309 -6.20 -12.01 -21.97
CA SER A 309 -7.31 -12.65 -21.29
C SER A 309 -6.79 -13.85 -20.51
N VAL A 310 -6.77 -13.71 -19.20
CA VAL A 310 -6.55 -14.77 -18.22
C VAL A 310 -7.94 -15.18 -17.73
N PRO A 311 -8.55 -16.23 -18.29
CA PRO A 311 -9.94 -16.59 -18.04
C PRO A 311 -10.14 -17.15 -16.63
N SER A 312 -9.13 -17.79 -16.05
CA SER A 312 -9.09 -18.14 -14.65
C SER A 312 -7.66 -18.29 -14.14
N PHE A 313 -7.44 -17.94 -12.87
CA PHE A 313 -6.26 -18.32 -12.10
C PHE A 313 -6.70 -18.73 -10.70
N SER A 314 -5.91 -19.60 -10.06
CA SER A 314 -6.12 -20.01 -8.68
C SER A 314 -4.79 -20.01 -7.94
N VAL A 315 -4.76 -19.33 -6.80
CA VAL A 315 -3.65 -19.28 -5.87
C VAL A 315 -4.11 -19.86 -4.54
N THR A 316 -3.57 -21.02 -4.18
CA THR A 316 -3.68 -21.57 -2.84
C THR A 316 -2.42 -21.23 -2.04
N GLY A 317 -2.61 -20.69 -0.84
CA GLY A 317 -1.51 -20.45 0.10
C GLY A 317 -1.56 -21.47 1.24
N ALA A 318 -0.57 -22.36 1.31
CA ALA A 318 -0.03 -22.84 2.58
C ALA A 318 1.28 -22.07 2.84
N PRO A 319 1.66 -21.80 4.11
CA PRO A 319 2.86 -21.01 4.42
C PRO A 319 4.10 -21.63 3.75
N PRO A 320 4.96 -20.84 3.08
CA PRO A 320 6.31 -21.29 2.78
C PRO A 320 7.08 -21.44 4.10
N ASP A 321 7.86 -22.51 4.19
CA ASP A 321 8.81 -22.73 5.29
C ASP A 321 9.98 -21.75 5.15
N GLU A 322 9.97 -20.66 5.92
CA GLU A 322 11.10 -19.71 5.99
C GLU A 322 12.32 -20.29 6.73
N SER A 323 12.28 -21.53 7.22
CA SER A 323 13.45 -22.18 7.82
C SER A 323 14.37 -22.86 6.79
N GLN A 324 14.03 -22.87 5.49
CA GLN A 324 14.94 -23.35 4.45
C GLN A 324 15.69 -22.20 3.75
N PRO A 325 17.02 -22.10 3.93
CA PRO A 325 17.84 -21.26 3.05
C PRO A 325 17.75 -21.78 1.62
N ALA A 326 17.78 -20.86 0.64
CA ALA A 326 17.80 -21.16 -0.79
C ALA A 326 18.74 -22.34 -1.10
N ALA A 327 18.17 -23.46 -1.53
CA ALA A 327 18.93 -24.65 -1.86
C ALA A 327 19.84 -24.34 -3.05
N GLY A 328 21.16 -24.40 -2.82
CA GLY A 328 22.16 -24.47 -3.87
C GLY A 328 21.99 -25.74 -4.72
N PRO A 329 22.73 -25.85 -5.84
CA PRO A 329 22.45 -26.84 -6.88
C PRO A 329 22.66 -28.25 -6.35
N GLN A 330 21.59 -29.04 -6.28
CA GLN A 330 21.65 -30.47 -6.00
C GLN A 330 21.12 -31.24 -7.20
N ASN A 331 21.99 -32.08 -7.75
CA ASN A 331 21.73 -32.97 -8.88
C ASN A 331 20.57 -33.92 -8.58
N LEU A 332 19.64 -34.01 -9.52
CA LEU A 332 18.58 -35.02 -9.53
C LEU A 332 19.16 -36.40 -9.87
N THR A 333 18.98 -37.37 -8.97
CA THR A 333 18.83 -38.78 -9.35
C THR A 333 17.77 -39.46 -8.45
N HIS A 334 17.03 -40.37 -9.07
CA HIS A 334 15.79 -41.03 -8.64
C HIS A 334 15.72 -41.60 -7.21
N GLY A 335 14.48 -41.66 -6.67
CA GLY A 335 14.07 -42.70 -5.72
C GLY A 335 13.03 -42.26 -4.69
N ILE A 336 11.82 -42.80 -4.81
CA ILE A 336 10.65 -42.54 -3.98
C ILE A 336 10.86 -43.14 -2.57
N ALA A 337 10.86 -42.32 -1.51
CA ALA A 337 10.30 -42.59 -0.17
C ALA A 337 10.93 -41.69 0.91
N GLY A 338 10.09 -40.99 1.67
CA GLY A 338 10.46 -40.45 2.99
C GLY A 338 10.56 -38.93 3.10
N LEU A 339 9.42 -38.24 3.05
CA LEU A 339 9.26 -36.92 3.68
C LEU A 339 8.06 -37.00 4.65
N PRO A 340 8.15 -36.43 5.86
CA PRO A 340 7.10 -36.55 6.86
C PRO A 340 5.79 -35.93 6.36
N ALA A 341 4.68 -36.60 6.68
CA ALA A 341 3.35 -36.34 6.12
C ALA A 341 2.63 -35.06 6.60
N GLN A 342 3.30 -34.12 7.30
CA GLN A 342 2.69 -32.85 7.69
C GLN A 342 3.75 -31.86 8.20
N LEU A 343 3.80 -30.68 7.58
CA LEU A 343 4.51 -29.50 8.09
C LEU A 343 3.52 -28.57 8.79
N PRO A 344 3.91 -27.87 9.87
CA PRO A 344 2.99 -27.22 10.79
C PRO A 344 2.31 -26.00 10.15
N ALA A 345 1.01 -25.85 10.44
CA ALA A 345 0.24 -24.68 10.08
C ALA A 345 0.73 -23.45 10.84
N ALA A 346 0.64 -22.27 10.23
CA ALA A 346 0.84 -21.00 10.91
C ALA A 346 -0.23 -20.87 12.01
N SER A 347 0.17 -21.15 13.26
CA SER A 347 -0.67 -20.97 14.44
C SER A 347 -0.20 -19.71 15.15
N ALA A 348 -1.07 -18.73 15.31
CA ALA A 348 -0.85 -17.68 16.28
C ALA A 348 -1.34 -18.19 17.63
N GLN A 349 -0.42 -18.39 18.57
CA GLN A 349 -0.71 -18.48 20.00
C GLN A 349 -0.29 -17.17 20.64
N CYS A 350 -1.24 -16.36 21.09
CA CYS A 350 -0.98 -15.19 21.93
C CYS A 350 -1.56 -15.43 23.33
N GLY A 351 -0.81 -15.09 24.38
CA GLY A 351 -1.30 -15.13 25.78
C GLY A 351 -0.71 -16.19 26.71
N ARG A 352 0.26 -17.02 26.29
CA ARG A 352 0.90 -17.99 27.19
C ARG A 352 1.82 -17.32 28.23
N THR A 353 1.25 -16.83 29.33
CA THR A 353 1.95 -16.84 30.62
C THR A 353 1.97 -18.28 31.14
N ARG A 354 3.16 -18.79 31.53
CA ARG A 354 3.30 -20.16 32.06
C ARG A 354 2.30 -20.39 33.20
N GLY A 355 1.27 -21.20 32.97
CA GLY A 355 0.31 -21.66 33.98
C GLY A 355 -1.09 -21.00 33.96
N SER A 356 -1.40 -20.02 33.09
CA SER A 356 -2.59 -19.17 33.27
C SER A 356 -3.80 -19.42 32.34
N GLY A 357 -3.81 -20.45 31.48
CA GLY A 357 -5.01 -20.81 30.69
C GLY A 357 -5.51 -19.80 29.65
N ASN A 358 -4.84 -18.66 29.45
CA ASN A 358 -5.23 -17.62 28.49
C ASN A 358 -4.58 -17.87 27.11
N PHE A 359 -5.36 -18.11 26.05
CA PHE A 359 -4.86 -18.22 24.69
C PHE A 359 -5.90 -17.84 23.63
N VAL A 360 -5.40 -17.34 22.50
CA VAL A 360 -6.13 -17.29 21.22
C VAL A 360 -5.40 -18.22 20.26
N ASN A 361 -6.13 -19.15 19.63
CA ASN A 361 -5.62 -20.03 18.59
C ASN A 361 -6.40 -19.81 17.31
N PHE A 362 -5.74 -19.38 16.24
CA PHE A 362 -6.37 -19.12 14.94
C PHE A 362 -5.47 -19.60 13.80
N THR A 363 -6.01 -20.47 12.95
CA THR A 363 -5.30 -21.09 11.83
C THR A 363 -6.13 -20.96 10.55
N PRO A 364 -6.07 -19.81 9.85
CA PRO A 364 -6.84 -19.62 8.63
C PRO A 364 -6.19 -20.31 7.43
N THR A 365 -7.02 -20.71 6.48
CA THR A 365 -6.63 -21.10 5.12
C THR A 365 -7.10 -20.02 4.13
N LEU A 366 -6.25 -19.73 3.15
CA LEU A 366 -6.52 -18.72 2.13
C LEU A 366 -6.45 -19.33 0.72
N LYS A 367 -7.49 -19.09 -0.06
CA LYS A 367 -7.54 -19.39 -1.50
C LYS A 367 -7.95 -18.13 -2.26
N ALA A 368 -7.23 -17.77 -3.31
CA ALA A 368 -7.61 -16.69 -4.21
C ALA A 368 -7.88 -17.26 -5.61
N ASP A 369 -9.06 -17.02 -6.15
CA ASP A 369 -9.47 -17.38 -7.50
C ASP A 369 -9.78 -16.09 -8.27
N GLY A 370 -9.59 -16.05 -9.58
CA GLY A 370 -9.93 -14.82 -10.32
C GLY A 370 -9.75 -14.96 -11.82
N HIS A 371 -9.99 -13.87 -12.53
CA HIS A 371 -9.76 -13.71 -13.96
C HIS A 371 -9.23 -12.30 -14.23
N PHE A 372 -8.51 -12.12 -15.32
CA PHE A 372 -8.00 -10.81 -15.72
C PHE A 372 -7.93 -10.70 -17.22
N ALA A 373 -8.76 -9.83 -17.76
CA ALA A 373 -8.73 -9.42 -19.14
C ALA A 373 -8.36 -7.94 -19.22
N THR A 374 -7.43 -7.59 -20.10
CA THR A 374 -7.14 -6.19 -20.41
C THR A 374 -6.97 -6.04 -21.91
N LYS A 375 -7.44 -4.93 -22.45
CA LYS A 375 -7.19 -4.53 -23.84
C LYS A 375 -6.71 -3.09 -23.89
N VAL A 376 -5.66 -2.85 -24.66
CA VAL A 376 -5.12 -1.52 -24.94
C VAL A 376 -5.08 -1.33 -26.44
N ASP A 377 -5.76 -0.29 -26.91
CA ASP A 377 -5.74 0.17 -28.29
C ASP A 377 -4.91 1.46 -28.37
N LYS A 378 -3.92 1.51 -29.28
CA LYS A 378 -3.18 2.74 -29.61
C LYS A 378 -3.48 3.23 -31.02
N PHE A 379 -3.40 4.55 -31.18
CA PHE A 379 -3.31 5.22 -32.47
C PHE A 379 -2.06 6.11 -32.49
N ALA A 380 -1.18 5.92 -33.48
CA ALA A 380 0.08 6.69 -33.60
C ALA A 380 0.91 6.71 -32.28
N SER A 381 1.05 5.56 -31.62
CA SER A 381 1.73 5.38 -30.32
C SER A 381 1.06 6.04 -29.11
N VAL A 382 -0.09 6.69 -29.28
CA VAL A 382 -0.90 7.24 -28.19
C VAL A 382 -1.99 6.24 -27.80
N PRO A 383 -2.11 5.83 -26.52
CA PRO A 383 -3.24 5.04 -26.04
C PRO A 383 -4.56 5.78 -26.27
N VAL A 384 -5.46 5.19 -27.04
CA VAL A 384 -6.77 5.79 -27.32
C VAL A 384 -7.89 5.17 -26.49
N LYS A 385 -7.74 3.90 -26.12
CA LYS A 385 -8.70 3.17 -25.31
C LYS A 385 -8.00 2.07 -24.51
N ALA A 386 -8.41 1.92 -23.25
CA ALA A 386 -8.04 0.80 -22.40
C ALA A 386 -9.30 0.22 -21.76
N THR A 387 -9.43 -1.11 -21.77
CA THR A 387 -10.48 -1.82 -21.04
C THR A 387 -9.85 -2.82 -20.11
N VAL A 388 -10.31 -2.89 -18.86
CA VAL A 388 -9.89 -3.87 -17.86
C VAL A 388 -11.14 -4.59 -17.37
N ASN A 389 -11.16 -5.91 -17.44
CA ASN A 389 -12.16 -6.76 -16.82
C ASN A 389 -11.43 -7.73 -15.90
N ALA A 390 -11.50 -7.52 -14.59
CA ALA A 390 -10.78 -8.34 -13.63
C ALA A 390 -11.71 -8.79 -12.51
N GLY A 391 -11.70 -10.09 -12.23
CA GLY A 391 -12.34 -10.68 -11.08
C GLY A 391 -11.31 -11.20 -10.11
N LEU A 392 -11.49 -10.96 -8.82
CA LEU A 392 -10.74 -11.65 -7.77
C LEU A 392 -11.68 -12.05 -6.66
N THR A 393 -11.56 -13.30 -6.23
CA THR A 393 -12.30 -13.92 -5.13
C THR A 393 -11.30 -14.52 -4.15
N ILE A 394 -11.20 -13.92 -2.98
CA ILE A 394 -10.44 -14.38 -1.83
C ILE A 394 -11.37 -15.14 -0.88
N ARG A 395 -11.14 -16.44 -0.73
CA ARG A 395 -11.78 -17.29 0.26
C ARG A 395 -10.86 -17.46 1.47
N LEU A 396 -11.31 -16.95 2.60
CA LEU A 396 -10.72 -17.15 3.93
C LEU A 396 -11.58 -18.16 4.70
N THR A 397 -10.97 -19.23 5.18
CA THR A 397 -11.65 -20.22 6.04
C THR A 397 -10.85 -20.40 7.31
N GLY A 398 -11.43 -20.11 8.45
CA GLY A 398 -10.75 -20.28 9.74
C GLY A 398 -11.72 -20.39 10.90
N ALA A 399 -11.31 -21.13 11.92
CA ALA A 399 -11.94 -21.18 13.23
C ALA A 399 -10.94 -20.71 14.28
N ALA A 400 -11.41 -19.86 15.19
CA ALA A 400 -10.67 -19.42 16.35
C ALA A 400 -11.19 -20.13 17.60
N GLU A 401 -10.26 -20.42 18.49
CA GLU A 401 -10.51 -20.82 19.88
C GLU A 401 -9.95 -19.72 20.77
N VAL A 402 -10.77 -19.21 21.68
CA VAL A 402 -10.42 -18.12 22.58
C VAL A 402 -10.74 -18.53 24.00
N GLN A 403 -9.71 -18.58 24.84
CA GLN A 403 -9.85 -18.76 26.28
C GLN A 403 -9.08 -17.63 26.96
N THR A 404 -9.75 -16.74 27.69
CA THR A 404 -9.15 -15.57 28.35
C THR A 404 -9.90 -15.23 29.63
N THR A 405 -9.21 -14.65 30.60
CA THR A 405 -9.76 -14.18 31.88
C THR A 405 -9.57 -12.68 32.10
N LEU A 406 -8.90 -12.00 31.16
CA LEU A 406 -8.48 -10.60 31.19
C LEU A 406 -8.51 -10.03 29.76
N ASN A 407 -8.37 -8.71 29.63
CA ASN A 407 -8.29 -8.06 28.32
C ASN A 407 -7.05 -8.51 27.54
N VAL A 408 -7.23 -8.88 26.27
CA VAL A 408 -6.17 -9.36 25.37
C VAL A 408 -6.32 -8.71 24.00
N ARG A 409 -5.27 -8.04 23.52
CA ARG A 409 -5.13 -7.62 22.12
C ARG A 409 -4.08 -8.49 21.43
N CYS A 410 -4.44 -9.08 20.29
CA CYS A 410 -3.61 -10.02 19.56
C CYS A 410 -3.59 -9.70 18.06
N ASN A 411 -2.41 -9.37 17.54
CA ASN A 411 -2.17 -9.24 16.10
C ASN A 411 -1.56 -10.52 15.55
N VAL A 412 -2.29 -11.19 14.67
CA VAL A 412 -1.86 -12.39 13.96
C VAL A 412 -1.20 -11.97 12.65
N THR A 413 0.10 -12.21 12.56
CA THR A 413 0.86 -12.04 11.32
C THR A 413 0.57 -13.23 10.41
N LEU A 414 -0.05 -12.98 9.26
CA LEU A 414 -0.33 -14.00 8.26
C LEU A 414 0.72 -13.91 7.14
N PRO A 415 1.10 -15.05 6.52
CA PRO A 415 2.13 -15.07 5.50
C PRO A 415 1.73 -14.23 4.28
N HIS A 416 2.69 -13.46 3.75
CA HIS A 416 2.51 -12.71 2.51
C HIS A 416 2.30 -13.67 1.34
N VAL A 417 1.15 -13.56 0.68
CA VAL A 417 0.86 -14.32 -0.53
C VAL A 417 1.36 -13.52 -1.72
N PHE A 418 2.51 -13.93 -2.24
CA PHE A 418 3.04 -13.42 -3.49
C PHE A 418 3.12 -14.54 -4.52
N ARG A 419 2.54 -14.32 -5.69
CA ARG A 419 2.61 -15.23 -6.83
C ARG A 419 2.79 -14.45 -8.11
N THR A 420 3.67 -14.96 -8.97
CA THR A 420 3.83 -14.51 -10.33
C THR A 420 3.35 -15.61 -11.28
N PHE A 421 2.86 -15.19 -12.44
CA PHE A 421 2.56 -16.08 -13.55
C PHE A 421 2.77 -15.32 -14.86
N GLN A 422 2.94 -16.03 -15.96
CA GLN A 422 3.07 -15.41 -17.28
C GLN A 422 1.76 -15.50 -18.03
N ALA A 423 1.44 -14.43 -18.75
CA ALA A 423 0.29 -14.39 -19.62
C ALA A 423 0.74 -13.85 -21.00
N GLY A 424 1.13 -14.78 -21.88
CA GLY A 424 1.98 -14.47 -23.03
C GLY A 424 3.36 -13.97 -22.60
N PRO A 425 3.92 -12.92 -23.23
CA PRO A 425 5.22 -12.36 -22.82
C PRO A 425 5.13 -11.52 -21.54
N VAL A 426 3.91 -11.21 -21.05
CA VAL A 426 3.73 -10.27 -19.96
C VAL A 426 3.77 -10.97 -18.61
N PRO A 427 4.60 -10.45 -17.68
CA PRO A 427 4.61 -10.92 -16.31
C PRO A 427 3.39 -10.40 -15.56
N MET A 428 2.71 -11.28 -14.85
CA MET A 428 1.59 -10.97 -13.97
C MET A 428 1.97 -11.28 -12.54
N ALA A 429 1.47 -10.48 -11.59
CA ALA A 429 1.71 -10.70 -10.18
C ALA A 429 0.46 -10.46 -9.33
N ILE A 430 0.34 -11.26 -8.27
CA ILE A 430 -0.63 -11.10 -7.19
C ILE A 430 0.15 -10.99 -5.89
N SER A 431 -0.13 -9.94 -5.12
CA SER A 431 0.45 -9.68 -3.82
C SER A 431 -0.67 -9.42 -2.82
N PHE A 432 -0.78 -10.24 -1.78
CA PHE A 432 -1.75 -10.05 -0.72
C PHE A 432 -1.08 -10.19 0.63
N ARG A 433 -1.05 -9.10 1.41
CA ARG A 433 -0.47 -9.03 2.75
C ARG A 433 -1.60 -9.13 3.77
N PRO A 434 -1.92 -10.33 4.29
CA PRO A 434 -3.06 -10.50 5.15
C PRO A 434 -2.73 -10.06 6.58
N THR A 435 -3.71 -9.49 7.25
CA THR A 435 -3.69 -9.07 8.65
C THR A 435 -4.89 -9.67 9.36
N ALA A 436 -4.70 -10.19 10.57
CA ALA A 436 -5.80 -10.57 11.45
C ALA A 436 -5.55 -10.00 12.85
N GLU A 437 -6.55 -9.32 13.42
CA GLU A 437 -6.49 -8.66 14.72
C GLU A 437 -7.66 -9.13 15.58
N PHE A 438 -7.35 -9.53 16.81
CA PHE A 438 -8.31 -9.88 17.85
C PHE A 438 -8.19 -8.86 18.98
N ASN A 439 -9.32 -8.30 19.40
CA ASN A 439 -9.40 -7.43 20.57
C ASN A 439 -10.47 -7.96 21.52
N ILE A 440 -10.02 -8.57 22.62
CA ILE A 440 -10.84 -9.27 23.60
C ILE A 440 -10.85 -8.45 24.89
N GLN A 441 -12.04 -8.17 25.41
CA GLN A 441 -12.28 -7.54 26.69
C GLN A 441 -13.02 -8.52 27.60
N GLY A 442 -12.58 -8.61 28.84
CA GLY A 442 -13.17 -9.48 29.86
C GLY A 442 -12.83 -10.97 29.71
N ALA A 443 -13.63 -11.83 30.34
CA ALA A 443 -13.41 -13.28 30.38
C ALA A 443 -14.23 -14.00 29.30
N TRP A 444 -13.55 -14.81 28.49
CA TRP A 444 -14.14 -15.56 27.39
C TRP A 444 -13.62 -16.98 27.37
N ASP A 445 -14.50 -17.97 27.24
CA ASP A 445 -14.17 -19.33 26.82
C ASP A 445 -15.14 -19.70 25.70
N ILE A 446 -14.64 -19.63 24.47
CA ILE A 446 -15.43 -19.81 23.27
C ILE A 446 -14.64 -20.60 22.22
N ARG A 447 -15.28 -21.64 21.69
CA ARG A 447 -14.73 -22.52 20.68
C ARG A 447 -15.48 -22.38 19.37
N ASN A 448 -14.80 -22.69 18.27
CA ASN A 448 -15.37 -22.69 16.93
C ASN A 448 -15.92 -21.31 16.51
N VAL A 449 -15.28 -20.23 16.97
CA VAL A 449 -15.57 -18.87 16.50
C VAL A 449 -14.93 -18.72 15.14
N GLY A 450 -15.68 -19.01 14.08
CA GLY A 450 -15.11 -19.04 12.75
C GLY A 450 -16.15 -18.90 11.67
N LEU A 451 -15.66 -18.83 10.45
CA LEU A 451 -16.47 -18.66 9.26
C LEU A 451 -15.68 -19.11 8.03
N THR A 452 -16.42 -19.59 7.06
CA THR A 452 -15.97 -19.56 5.67
C THR A 452 -16.47 -18.26 5.06
N VAL A 453 -15.57 -17.33 4.76
CA VAL A 453 -15.89 -16.14 3.98
C VAL A 453 -15.22 -16.23 2.62
N THR A 454 -16.03 -16.08 1.60
CA THR A 454 -15.62 -15.81 0.24
C THR A 454 -15.90 -14.33 -0.02
N SER A 455 -14.85 -13.58 -0.26
CA SER A 455 -14.90 -12.15 -0.54
C SER A 455 -14.25 -11.84 -1.86
N GLY A 456 -14.81 -10.97 -2.67
CA GLY A 456 -14.28 -10.74 -4.00
C GLY A 456 -14.98 -9.61 -4.71
N PHE A 457 -14.45 -9.27 -5.88
CA PHE A 457 -15.01 -8.27 -6.76
C PHE A 457 -14.86 -8.74 -8.20
N ASN A 458 -15.81 -8.34 -9.03
CA ASN A 458 -15.64 -8.22 -10.47
C ASN A 458 -15.57 -6.73 -10.79
N VAL A 459 -14.51 -6.29 -11.44
CA VAL A 459 -14.37 -4.95 -11.97
C VAL A 459 -14.43 -5.03 -13.49
N THR A 460 -15.19 -4.12 -14.09
CA THR A 460 -15.14 -3.82 -15.51
C THR A 460 -14.94 -2.33 -15.66
N ALA A 461 -13.77 -1.92 -16.12
CA ALA A 461 -13.41 -0.53 -16.37
C ALA A 461 -13.13 -0.33 -17.86
N THR A 462 -13.60 0.78 -18.42
CA THR A 462 -13.27 1.25 -19.76
C THR A 462 -12.89 2.71 -19.68
N MET A 463 -11.71 3.05 -20.19
CA MET A 463 -11.17 4.40 -20.25
C MET A 463 -10.78 4.70 -21.70
N GLY A 464 -11.07 5.90 -22.19
CA GLY A 464 -10.68 6.32 -23.54
C GLY A 464 -10.62 7.83 -23.66
N VAL A 465 -9.88 8.32 -24.66
CA VAL A 465 -9.74 9.78 -24.93
C VAL A 465 -11.00 10.39 -25.53
N SER A 466 -11.92 9.57 -26.04
CA SER A 466 -13.21 10.01 -26.60
C SER A 466 -14.37 9.28 -25.91
N GLY A 467 -14.65 9.61 -24.65
CA GLY A 467 -15.77 9.07 -23.89
C GLY A 467 -15.59 9.24 -22.39
N ASN A 468 -16.69 9.26 -21.64
CA ASN A 468 -16.60 9.23 -20.17
C ASN A 468 -16.08 7.85 -19.72
N PRO A 469 -15.14 7.80 -18.76
CA PRO A 469 -14.72 6.53 -18.19
C PRO A 469 -15.94 5.83 -17.57
N ASN A 470 -16.11 4.55 -17.88
CA ASN A 470 -17.15 3.72 -17.30
C ASN A 470 -16.48 2.65 -16.43
N VAL A 471 -16.79 2.67 -15.14
CA VAL A 471 -16.29 1.69 -14.17
C VAL A 471 -17.50 1.07 -13.48
N SER A 472 -17.63 -0.24 -13.61
CA SER A 472 -18.63 -1.05 -12.93
C SER A 472 -17.92 -2.03 -12.02
N VAL A 473 -18.32 -2.08 -10.76
CA VAL A 473 -17.76 -3.02 -9.78
C VAL A 473 -18.88 -3.79 -9.11
N GLN A 474 -18.80 -5.12 -9.15
CA GLN A 474 -19.77 -6.03 -8.54
C GLN A 474 -19.08 -6.84 -7.43
N PRO A 475 -19.53 -6.77 -6.17
CA PRO A 475 -19.05 -7.65 -5.12
C PRO A 475 -19.40 -9.12 -5.38
N ILE A 476 -18.46 -10.04 -5.12
CA ILE A 476 -18.70 -11.48 -5.01
C ILE A 476 -18.54 -11.86 -3.55
N MET A 477 -19.62 -12.07 -2.82
CA MET A 477 -19.56 -12.22 -1.38
C MET A 477 -20.46 -13.37 -0.91
N ASN A 478 -19.89 -14.33 -0.20
CA ASN A 478 -20.64 -15.37 0.52
C ASN A 478 -19.98 -15.62 1.88
N ALA A 479 -20.75 -15.62 2.95
CA ALA A 479 -20.27 -15.90 4.29
C ALA A 479 -21.15 -16.98 4.92
N THR A 480 -20.54 -18.04 5.43
CA THR A 480 -21.22 -19.04 6.23
C THR A 480 -20.60 -19.02 7.63
N PRO A 481 -21.29 -18.45 8.64
CA PRO A 481 -20.80 -18.49 10.01
C PRO A 481 -20.76 -19.93 10.51
N LEU A 482 -19.72 -20.29 11.25
CA LEU A 482 -19.71 -21.51 12.04
C LEU A 482 -20.56 -21.28 13.28
N THR A 483 -21.17 -22.34 13.80
CA THR A 483 -21.92 -22.26 15.07
C THR A 483 -20.94 -22.22 16.24
N PRO A 484 -20.83 -21.09 16.97
CA PRO A 484 -19.91 -20.99 18.09
C PRO A 484 -20.40 -21.84 19.27
N GLN A 485 -19.47 -22.41 20.02
CA GLN A 485 -19.74 -23.06 21.30
C GLN A 485 -19.23 -22.17 22.42
N VAL A 486 -20.16 -21.45 23.07
CA VAL A 486 -19.86 -20.51 24.15
C VAL A 486 -19.91 -21.26 25.49
N VAL A 487 -18.80 -21.28 26.22
CA VAL A 487 -18.70 -21.88 27.56
C VAL A 487 -18.78 -20.78 28.63
N THR A 488 -18.09 -19.65 28.45
CA THR A 488 -18.26 -18.41 29.23
C THR A 488 -18.16 -17.17 28.35
N SER A 489 -18.97 -16.15 28.62
CA SER A 489 -18.95 -14.85 27.92
C SER A 489 -19.16 -13.70 28.88
N ASN A 490 -18.12 -12.90 29.10
CA ASN A 490 -18.17 -11.68 29.91
C ASN A 490 -17.27 -10.62 29.24
N GLY A 491 -17.86 -9.61 28.59
CA GLY A 491 -17.14 -8.54 27.89
C GLY A 491 -17.37 -8.56 26.37
N SER A 492 -16.39 -8.12 25.56
CA SER A 492 -16.52 -8.04 24.09
C SER A 492 -15.35 -8.71 23.37
N LEU A 493 -15.61 -9.37 22.25
CA LEU A 493 -14.63 -9.97 21.35
C LEU A 493 -14.77 -9.32 19.97
N ASN A 494 -13.76 -8.58 19.52
CA ASN A 494 -13.69 -8.03 18.17
C ASN A 494 -12.65 -8.80 17.35
N LEU A 495 -13.00 -9.13 16.11
CA LEU A 495 -12.15 -9.79 15.14
C LEU A 495 -12.17 -9.02 13.83
N ARG A 496 -11.01 -8.48 13.43
CA ARG A 496 -10.82 -7.86 12.13
C ARG A 496 -9.81 -8.64 11.32
N THR A 497 -10.21 -9.13 10.15
CA THR A 497 -9.30 -9.74 9.17
C THR A 497 -9.33 -8.94 7.87
N GLY A 498 -8.20 -8.91 7.18
CA GLY A 498 -8.06 -8.17 5.94
C GLY A 498 -6.65 -8.18 5.42
N GLY A 499 -6.30 -7.14 4.69
CA GLY A 499 -4.97 -6.97 4.15
C GLY A 499 -4.93 -6.01 2.98
N GLU A 500 -3.71 -5.74 2.55
CA GLU A 500 -3.48 -5.00 1.31
C GLU A 500 -3.34 -5.98 0.16
N LEU A 501 -4.15 -5.78 -0.88
CA LEU A 501 -4.17 -6.57 -2.10
C LEU A 501 -3.64 -5.72 -3.25
N THR A 502 -2.73 -6.27 -4.04
CA THR A 502 -2.30 -5.70 -5.32
C THR A 502 -2.30 -6.78 -6.40
N PHE A 503 -2.91 -6.49 -7.54
CA PHE A 503 -3.07 -7.44 -8.66
C PHE A 503 -2.94 -6.75 -10.01
N GLY A 504 -2.12 -7.29 -10.90
CA GLY A 504 -2.02 -6.83 -12.29
C GLY A 504 -0.69 -7.20 -12.95
N PRO A 505 -0.41 -6.63 -14.13
CA PRO A 505 0.90 -6.69 -14.76
C PRO A 505 2.00 -6.27 -13.79
N GLY A 506 3.02 -7.11 -13.65
CA GLY A 506 4.03 -6.90 -12.64
C GLY A 506 4.91 -8.11 -12.45
N ALA A 507 6.04 -7.87 -11.79
CA ALA A 507 7.02 -8.90 -11.54
C ALA A 507 7.83 -8.62 -10.27
N GLY A 508 8.34 -9.68 -9.67
CA GLY A 508 9.16 -9.58 -8.47
C GLY A 508 9.26 -10.89 -7.71
N THR A 509 9.76 -10.80 -6.48
CA THR A 509 9.73 -11.78 -5.40
C THR A 509 8.86 -11.25 -4.25
N SER A 510 8.73 -11.99 -3.15
CA SER A 510 8.08 -11.46 -1.93
C SER A 510 8.78 -10.20 -1.37
N GLY A 511 10.09 -10.06 -1.62
CA GLY A 511 10.91 -8.97 -1.10
C GLY A 511 11.26 -7.88 -2.10
N LEU A 512 11.03 -8.03 -3.40
CA LEU A 512 11.36 -7.01 -4.39
C LEU A 512 10.43 -7.13 -5.60
N GLY A 513 9.68 -6.11 -5.94
CA GLY A 513 8.81 -6.19 -7.11
C GLY A 513 8.03 -4.93 -7.43
N ILE A 514 7.38 -4.96 -8.58
CA ILE A 514 6.54 -3.88 -9.09
C ILE A 514 5.27 -4.47 -9.67
N ILE A 515 4.13 -3.92 -9.29
CA ILE A 515 2.81 -4.31 -9.80
C ILE A 515 2.06 -3.05 -10.18
N ALA A 516 1.62 -2.98 -11.43
CA ALA A 516 0.72 -1.97 -11.95
C ALA A 516 -0.66 -2.62 -12.14
N GLY A 517 -1.68 -2.14 -11.44
CA GLY A 517 -3.02 -2.72 -11.53
C GLY A 517 -3.94 -2.27 -10.42
N ILE A 518 -4.78 -3.18 -9.94
CA ILE A 518 -5.74 -2.89 -8.88
C ILE A 518 -5.01 -3.04 -7.54
N ASN A 519 -5.02 -1.99 -6.73
CA ASN A 519 -4.51 -1.99 -5.37
C ASN A 519 -5.61 -1.61 -4.39
N GLY A 520 -5.66 -2.20 -3.21
CA GLY A 520 -6.58 -1.75 -2.19
C GLY A 520 -6.52 -2.49 -0.87
N ALA A 521 -7.06 -1.85 0.16
CA ALA A 521 -7.36 -2.50 1.42
C ALA A 521 -8.63 -3.33 1.25
N VAL A 522 -8.55 -4.61 1.62
CA VAL A 522 -9.70 -5.52 1.64
C VAL A 522 -9.81 -6.05 3.06
N HIS A 523 -10.89 -5.69 3.75
CA HIS A 523 -11.24 -6.21 5.07
C HIS A 523 -12.51 -7.04 4.94
N PRO A 524 -12.38 -8.32 4.56
CA PRO A 524 -13.53 -9.17 4.30
C PRO A 524 -14.26 -9.56 5.58
N PHE A 525 -13.68 -9.34 6.76
CA PHE A 525 -14.37 -9.62 8.01
C PHE A 525 -13.98 -8.61 9.09
N ASP A 526 -14.96 -7.87 9.57
CA ASP A 526 -14.87 -7.00 10.74
C ASP A 526 -16.08 -7.34 11.63
N ALA A 527 -15.85 -8.15 12.66
CA ALA A 527 -16.92 -8.62 13.52
C ALA A 527 -16.72 -8.26 14.97
N SER A 528 -17.84 -7.99 15.61
CA SER A 528 -17.97 -7.79 17.04
C SER A 528 -18.91 -8.84 17.60
N PHE A 529 -18.46 -9.48 18.67
CA PHE A 529 -19.23 -10.36 19.53
C PHE A 529 -19.27 -9.71 20.91
N GLY A 530 -20.45 -9.57 21.49
CA GLY A 530 -20.56 -8.97 22.81
C GLY A 530 -21.98 -9.06 23.35
N PRO A 531 -22.22 -8.58 24.56
CA PRO A 531 -23.54 -8.57 25.17
C PRO A 531 -24.48 -7.64 24.39
N LYS A 532 -25.75 -8.04 24.28
CA LYS A 532 -26.83 -7.21 23.72
C LYS A 532 -27.16 -6.04 24.65
N PHE A 533 -27.05 -6.25 25.96
CA PHE A 533 -27.40 -5.27 26.99
C PHE A 533 -26.13 -4.64 27.60
N PRO A 534 -26.16 -3.37 28.03
CA PRO A 534 -25.03 -2.70 28.66
C PRO A 534 -24.82 -3.12 30.13
N HIS A 535 -23.63 -2.90 30.69
CA HIS A 535 -23.24 -3.35 32.05
C HIS A 535 -23.61 -2.34 33.17
N PRO A 536 -24.91 -2.07 33.32
CA PRO A 536 -25.50 -2.53 34.58
C PRO A 536 -26.79 -3.34 34.41
N ASP A 537 -27.23 -3.63 33.18
CA ASP A 537 -28.44 -4.43 32.95
C ASP A 537 -28.23 -5.85 33.49
N PRO A 538 -29.11 -6.37 34.37
CA PRO A 538 -28.99 -7.73 34.92
C PRO A 538 -29.05 -8.82 33.83
N ARG A 539 -29.49 -8.48 32.61
CA ARG A 539 -29.50 -9.35 31.43
C ARG A 539 -28.20 -9.29 30.62
N PHE A 540 -27.18 -8.55 31.06
CA PHE A 540 -25.88 -8.37 30.39
C PHE A 540 -25.27 -9.70 29.88
N ASN A 541 -25.25 -10.73 30.73
CA ASN A 541 -24.71 -12.06 30.37
C ASN A 541 -25.75 -13.03 29.76
N GLN A 542 -27.00 -12.59 29.54
CA GLN A 542 -28.09 -13.45 29.07
C GLN A 542 -28.22 -13.47 27.55
N CYS A 543 -27.79 -12.40 26.86
CA CYS A 543 -27.88 -12.30 25.41
C CYS A 543 -26.60 -11.76 24.79
N LEU A 544 -26.08 -12.48 23.81
CA LEU A 544 -24.99 -12.04 22.96
C LEU A 544 -25.53 -11.57 21.62
N GLN A 545 -24.87 -10.58 21.06
CA GLN A 545 -25.05 -10.09 19.70
C GLN A 545 -23.76 -10.29 18.90
N LEU A 546 -23.93 -10.70 17.65
CA LEU A 546 -22.89 -10.80 16.64
C LEU A 546 -23.23 -9.84 15.51
N ALA A 547 -22.41 -8.80 15.35
CA ALA A 547 -22.42 -7.97 14.16
C ALA A 547 -21.16 -8.26 13.35
N ALA A 548 -21.33 -8.52 12.05
CA ALA A 548 -20.20 -8.72 11.15
C ALA A 548 -20.38 -7.84 9.91
N GLY A 549 -19.34 -7.12 9.55
CA GLY A 549 -19.25 -6.26 8.40
C GLY A 549 -18.04 -6.58 7.53
N LYS A 550 -17.99 -5.86 6.41
CA LYS A 550 -16.89 -5.86 5.46
C LYS A 550 -16.62 -4.44 5.02
N SER A 551 -15.36 -4.13 4.76
CA SER A 551 -14.97 -2.90 4.09
C SER A 551 -13.92 -3.16 3.03
N TRP A 552 -13.92 -2.32 2.01
CA TRP A 552 -12.93 -2.34 0.95
C TRP A 552 -12.68 -0.92 0.44
N ALA A 553 -11.45 -0.69 0.00
CA ALA A 553 -11.04 0.57 -0.62
C ALA A 553 -10.12 0.21 -1.78
N LEU A 554 -10.67 0.20 -3.00
CA LEU A 554 -9.94 -0.16 -4.21
C LEU A 554 -9.51 1.09 -4.98
N THR A 555 -8.32 1.00 -5.56
CA THR A 555 -7.67 2.03 -6.36
C THR A 555 -7.04 1.36 -7.58
N LEU A 556 -6.87 2.11 -8.66
CA LEU A 556 -5.96 1.75 -9.74
C LEU A 556 -4.60 2.37 -9.41
N ALA A 557 -3.55 1.57 -9.27
CA ALA A 557 -2.27 2.03 -8.78
C ALA A 557 -1.08 1.33 -9.44
N VAL A 558 0.06 2.01 -9.41
CA VAL A 558 1.38 1.39 -9.60
C VAL A 558 2.05 1.32 -8.25
N LYS A 559 2.50 0.13 -7.84
CA LYS A 559 3.19 -0.10 -6.58
C LYS A 559 4.53 -0.77 -6.81
N ALA A 560 5.60 -0.19 -6.28
CA ALA A 560 6.93 -0.75 -6.23
C ALA A 560 7.33 -1.03 -4.77
N PHE A 561 8.08 -2.10 -4.51
CA PHE A 561 8.52 -2.46 -3.17
C PHE A 561 9.91 -3.11 -3.14
N LEU A 562 10.68 -2.82 -2.09
CA LEU A 562 11.99 -3.40 -1.75
C LEU A 562 12.08 -3.64 -0.24
N GLY A 563 12.00 -4.90 0.18
CA GLY A 563 11.89 -5.31 1.57
C GLY A 563 10.68 -4.63 2.23
N LYS A 564 10.98 -3.71 3.14
CA LYS A 564 9.99 -2.90 3.86
C LYS A 564 9.66 -1.57 3.18
N LEU A 565 10.48 -1.12 2.22
CA LEU A 565 10.26 0.13 1.50
C LEU A 565 9.22 -0.07 0.41
N SER A 566 8.26 0.87 0.26
CA SER A 566 7.29 0.88 -0.82
C SER A 566 7.06 2.28 -1.37
N LEU A 567 6.79 2.35 -2.67
CA LEU A 567 6.42 3.55 -3.41
C LEU A 567 5.14 3.25 -4.18
N SER A 568 4.17 4.17 -4.17
CA SER A 568 2.93 4.00 -4.92
C SER A 568 2.33 5.30 -5.41
N ALA A 569 1.68 5.25 -6.58
CA ALA A 569 0.78 6.28 -7.09
C ALA A 569 -0.57 5.62 -7.42
N SER A 570 -1.69 6.27 -7.07
CA SER A 570 -3.02 5.64 -7.17
C SER A 570 -4.15 6.61 -7.51
N VAL A 571 -5.22 6.05 -8.11
CA VAL A 571 -6.49 6.72 -8.39
C VAL A 571 -7.61 5.92 -7.70
N PRO A 572 -8.46 6.53 -6.85
CA PRO A 572 -9.56 5.84 -6.20
C PRO A 572 -10.56 5.27 -7.21
N LEU A 573 -10.96 4.01 -7.00
CA LEU A 573 -12.03 3.36 -7.75
C LEU A 573 -13.32 3.30 -6.92
N MET A 574 -13.21 2.83 -5.67
CA MET A 574 -14.34 2.74 -4.76
C MET A 574 -13.91 2.62 -3.31
N SER A 575 -14.81 3.01 -2.41
CA SER A 575 -14.80 2.57 -1.01
C SER A 575 -16.23 2.23 -0.60
N ASN A 576 -16.40 1.18 0.20
CA ASN A 576 -17.70 0.84 0.76
C ASN A 576 -17.53 0.04 2.05
N THR A 577 -18.50 0.18 2.95
CA THR A 577 -18.63 -0.62 4.17
C THR A 577 -20.04 -1.16 4.23
N THR A 578 -20.20 -2.47 4.34
CA THR A 578 -21.54 -3.10 4.39
C THR A 578 -21.57 -4.25 5.40
N PRO A 579 -22.69 -4.46 6.10
CA PRO A 579 -22.87 -5.65 6.92
C PRO A 579 -22.88 -6.93 6.06
N TRP A 580 -22.47 -8.05 6.65
CA TRP A 580 -22.57 -9.38 6.03
C TRP A 580 -23.98 -9.95 6.12
N PHE A 581 -24.56 -9.82 7.29
CA PHE A 581 -25.89 -10.28 7.64
C PHE A 581 -26.46 -9.33 8.71
N PRO A 582 -27.78 -9.28 8.89
CA PRO A 582 -28.38 -8.62 10.04
C PRO A 582 -27.77 -9.18 11.33
N THR A 583 -27.62 -8.34 12.35
CA THR A 583 -27.06 -8.73 13.65
C THR A 583 -27.73 -10.00 14.19
N GLN A 584 -26.92 -11.02 14.45
CA GLN A 584 -27.38 -12.30 14.98
C GLN A 584 -27.39 -12.26 16.51
N HIS A 585 -28.30 -12.98 17.15
CA HIS A 585 -28.44 -13.01 18.60
C HIS A 585 -28.36 -14.44 19.14
N TYR A 586 -27.72 -14.62 20.28
CA TYR A 586 -27.53 -15.93 20.92
C TYR A 586 -27.84 -15.87 22.42
N PRO A 587 -28.54 -16.88 22.98
CA PRO A 587 -29.23 -18.00 22.28
C PRO A 587 -30.49 -17.56 21.51
N SER A 588 -31.12 -18.48 20.77
CA SER A 588 -32.34 -18.20 20.00
C SER A 588 -33.46 -17.65 20.89
N GLY A 589 -34.09 -16.54 20.49
CA GLY A 589 -35.11 -15.83 21.29
C GLY A 589 -34.58 -14.54 21.92
N CYS A 590 -33.25 -14.34 21.94
CA CYS A 590 -32.65 -13.09 22.40
C CYS A 590 -32.99 -11.88 21.52
N GLN A 591 -33.33 -12.07 20.24
CA GLN A 591 -33.71 -10.96 19.36
C GLN A 591 -34.96 -10.22 19.88
N ASP A 592 -35.89 -10.93 20.53
CA ASP A 592 -37.19 -10.43 20.98
C ASP A 592 -37.14 -9.73 22.35
N LEU A 593 -36.05 -9.91 23.10
CA LEU A 593 -35.84 -9.20 24.36
C LEU A 593 -35.48 -7.74 24.09
N GLN A 594 -36.42 -6.81 24.33
CA GLN A 594 -36.17 -5.39 24.13
C GLN A 594 -35.02 -4.91 25.03
N ALA A 595 -34.00 -4.29 24.42
CA ALA A 595 -33.12 -3.37 25.14
C ALA A 595 -34.02 -2.32 25.81
N PRO A 596 -33.70 -1.84 27.02
CA PRO A 596 -34.41 -0.69 27.58
C PRO A 596 -34.46 0.38 26.48
N SER A 597 -35.66 0.87 26.17
CA SER A 597 -35.84 1.87 25.12
C SER A 597 -34.85 3.01 25.33
N ALA A 598 -34.05 3.33 24.31
CA ALA A 598 -33.27 4.56 24.26
C ALA A 598 -34.23 5.72 24.57
N GLY A 599 -34.11 6.25 25.79
CA GLY A 599 -35.21 6.91 26.48
C GLY A 599 -35.14 6.82 28.01
N THR A 600 -34.04 6.32 28.60
CA THR A 600 -33.65 6.82 29.91
C THR A 600 -33.47 8.34 29.76
N PRO A 601 -34.10 9.19 30.59
CA PRO A 601 -33.74 10.60 30.63
C PRO A 601 -32.21 10.72 30.76
N ASP A 602 -31.60 11.79 30.26
CA ASP A 602 -30.21 12.12 30.57
C ASP A 602 -30.13 12.41 32.08
N THR A 603 -30.07 11.34 32.89
CA THR A 603 -30.12 11.36 34.35
C THR A 603 -28.92 10.61 34.90
N LEU A 604 -28.17 11.32 35.74
CA LEU A 604 -27.12 10.77 36.59
C LEU A 604 -27.62 9.72 37.59
N LEU A 605 -28.94 9.72 37.86
CA LEU A 605 -29.59 8.86 38.83
C LEU A 605 -30.06 7.55 38.19
N GLY A 606 -29.63 6.44 38.80
CA GLY A 606 -29.98 5.07 38.46
C GLY A 606 -31.08 4.49 39.35
N GLY A 607 -31.13 3.17 39.43
CA GLY A 607 -32.13 2.45 40.22
C GLY A 607 -32.05 2.77 41.71
N GLY A 608 -33.21 2.74 42.39
CA GLY A 608 -33.27 2.80 43.85
C GLY A 608 -32.93 4.15 44.48
N VAL A 609 -32.87 5.24 43.71
CA VAL A 609 -32.68 6.59 44.24
C VAL A 609 -33.73 7.54 43.68
N THR A 610 -34.22 8.46 44.52
CA THR A 610 -35.16 9.51 44.11
C THR A 610 -34.52 10.87 44.36
N LYS A 611 -34.44 11.73 43.33
CA LYS A 611 -33.95 13.10 43.45
C LYS A 611 -34.86 13.92 44.38
N VAL A 612 -34.25 14.68 45.29
CA VAL A 612 -34.92 15.71 46.09
C VAL A 612 -34.60 17.09 45.51
N ASP A 613 -33.31 17.41 45.38
CA ASP A 613 -32.82 18.68 44.85
C ASP A 613 -31.39 18.51 44.32
N ASP A 614 -30.92 19.42 43.45
CA ASP A 614 -29.52 19.51 43.05
C ASP A 614 -29.04 20.93 42.78
N VAL A 615 -27.72 21.10 42.85
CA VAL A 615 -27.04 22.36 42.57
C VAL A 615 -25.67 22.09 41.95
N THR A 616 -25.30 22.90 40.96
CA THR A 616 -23.93 22.96 40.42
C THR A 616 -23.23 24.22 40.89
N SER A 617 -21.90 24.14 41.05
CA SER A 617 -21.03 25.28 41.36
C SER A 617 -19.88 25.34 40.36
N GLY A 618 -19.51 26.56 39.95
CA GLY A 618 -18.55 26.85 38.89
C GLY A 618 -19.22 27.59 37.71
N SER A 619 -18.55 27.63 36.57
CA SER A 619 -19.05 28.20 35.32
C SER A 619 -19.87 27.18 34.53
N GLY A 620 -20.96 27.61 33.89
CA GLY A 620 -21.79 26.74 33.04
C GLY A 620 -21.07 26.07 31.87
N ALA A 621 -19.84 26.49 31.54
CA ALA A 621 -18.99 25.87 30.53
C ALA A 621 -18.14 24.69 31.08
N GLN A 622 -18.09 24.50 32.40
CA GLN A 622 -17.32 23.45 33.06
C GLN A 622 -18.06 22.11 33.11
N TRP A 623 -19.30 22.02 32.61
CA TRP A 623 -20.07 20.77 32.70
C TRP A 623 -21.10 20.55 31.60
N GLY A 624 -21.48 19.28 31.42
CA GLY A 624 -22.44 18.89 30.39
C GLY A 624 -22.44 17.39 30.10
N HIS A 625 -23.48 16.95 29.38
CA HIS A 625 -23.53 15.59 28.85
C HIS A 625 -22.68 15.47 27.60
N VAL A 626 -21.95 14.37 27.52
CA VAL A 626 -20.98 14.11 26.47
C VAL A 626 -20.95 12.63 26.10
N ASP A 627 -20.71 12.37 24.82
CA ASP A 627 -20.65 11.03 24.27
C ASP A 627 -19.20 10.56 24.19
N GLY A 628 -18.95 9.31 24.59
CA GLY A 628 -17.67 8.65 24.33
C GLY A 628 -16.53 9.00 25.29
N PHE A 629 -16.75 9.84 26.32
CA PHE A 629 -15.73 10.09 27.36
C PHE A 629 -15.31 8.80 28.08
N ALA A 630 -16.24 7.83 28.20
CA ALA A 630 -15.96 6.46 28.62
C ALA A 630 -16.56 5.44 27.62
N PRO A 631 -15.93 4.27 27.39
CA PRO A 631 -16.34 3.31 26.37
C PRO A 631 -17.80 2.87 26.49
N GLY A 632 -18.59 3.18 25.46
CA GLY A 632 -19.96 2.70 25.31
C GLY A 632 -20.96 3.27 26.33
N GLN A 633 -20.64 4.40 26.97
CA GLN A 633 -21.50 5.05 27.95
C GLN A 633 -21.77 6.51 27.55
N LYS A 634 -22.98 6.99 27.83
CA LYS A 634 -23.24 8.42 27.98
C LYS A 634 -22.72 8.85 29.35
N THR A 635 -22.11 10.01 29.39
CA THR A 635 -21.52 10.56 30.61
C THR A 635 -21.89 12.01 30.80
N TRP A 636 -21.99 12.44 32.04
CA TRP A 636 -22.01 13.85 32.40
C TRP A 636 -20.68 14.22 33.05
N VAL A 637 -20.00 15.21 32.51
CA VAL A 637 -18.64 15.58 32.90
C VAL A 637 -18.65 16.88 33.66
N LEU A 638 -17.83 16.96 34.72
CA LEU A 638 -17.32 18.19 35.32
C LEU A 638 -15.86 18.33 34.90
N SER A 639 -15.46 19.52 34.46
CA SER A 639 -14.10 19.88 34.05
C SER A 639 -13.62 21.09 34.85
N THR A 640 -12.33 21.18 35.13
CA THR A 640 -11.71 22.38 35.70
C THR A 640 -11.59 23.47 34.63
N GLY A 641 -11.42 23.10 33.36
CA GLY A 641 -11.54 23.99 32.20
C GLY A 641 -12.86 23.89 31.44
N GLN A 642 -12.84 24.22 30.14
CA GLN A 642 -14.02 24.10 29.29
C GLN A 642 -14.28 22.64 28.92
N ILE A 643 -15.54 22.19 29.04
CA ILE A 643 -15.92 20.84 28.64
C ILE A 643 -15.72 20.58 27.14
N SER A 644 -15.76 21.62 26.30
CA SER A 644 -15.48 21.50 24.86
C SER A 644 -14.03 21.13 24.57
N ASP A 645 -13.12 21.47 25.47
CA ASP A 645 -11.69 21.24 25.30
C ASP A 645 -11.31 19.87 25.83
N ALA A 646 -12.03 19.36 26.84
CA ALA A 646 -11.85 18.01 27.41
C ALA A 646 -12.28 16.86 26.47
N ILE A 647 -12.83 17.15 25.29
CA ILE A 647 -13.40 16.17 24.35
C ILE A 647 -12.81 16.31 22.97
N GLY A 648 -12.38 15.18 22.42
CA GLY A 648 -11.78 15.16 21.11
C GLY A 648 -10.75 14.06 20.97
N ALA A 649 -9.83 14.29 20.03
CA ALA A 649 -8.70 13.41 19.82
C ALA A 649 -7.63 13.64 20.91
N PRO A 650 -6.92 12.59 21.34
CA PRO A 650 -5.83 12.66 22.34
C PRO A 650 -4.64 13.53 21.93
N SER A 651 -4.60 14.03 20.68
CA SER A 651 -3.56 14.96 20.22
C SER A 651 -3.94 16.43 20.42
N GLN A 652 -5.12 16.69 20.98
CA GLN A 652 -5.59 18.02 21.37
C GLN A 652 -5.22 18.26 22.83
N PHE A 653 -5.07 19.52 23.23
CA PHE A 653 -4.59 19.91 24.54
C PHE A 653 -5.67 20.73 25.26
N ALA A 654 -6.17 20.25 26.40
CA ALA A 654 -7.15 20.95 27.23
C ALA A 654 -6.45 21.85 28.26
N SER A 655 -6.65 23.16 28.11
CA SER A 655 -5.98 24.16 28.93
C SER A 655 -6.79 25.45 28.89
N THR A 656 -7.80 25.54 29.78
CA THR A 656 -8.57 26.76 29.97
C THR A 656 -8.66 27.13 31.44
N GLY A 657 -7.93 28.19 31.82
CA GLY A 657 -8.13 28.84 33.12
C GLY A 657 -9.50 29.51 33.21
N MET A 658 -10.38 28.99 34.07
CA MET A 658 -11.75 29.47 34.27
C MET A 658 -11.86 30.63 35.26
N GLY A 659 -10.78 30.92 35.99
CA GLY A 659 -10.73 31.97 37.01
C GLY A 659 -11.70 31.75 38.16
N GLN A 660 -12.13 30.50 38.40
CA GLN A 660 -12.97 30.13 39.53
C GLN A 660 -12.10 29.86 40.77
N PRO A 661 -12.64 30.11 41.97
CA PRO A 661 -11.95 29.74 43.19
C PRO A 661 -11.76 28.22 43.28
N GLY A 662 -10.73 27.77 44.01
CA GLY A 662 -10.59 26.37 44.41
C GLY A 662 -11.60 25.92 45.46
N ASP A 663 -11.47 24.66 45.88
CA ASP A 663 -12.28 24.02 46.92
C ASP A 663 -11.39 23.64 48.11
N ALA A 664 -11.72 24.14 49.30
CA ALA A 664 -10.90 23.92 50.51
C ALA A 664 -10.83 22.45 50.95
N GLN A 665 -11.88 21.65 50.71
CA GLN A 665 -11.84 20.22 50.99
C GLN A 665 -10.95 19.49 49.98
N LEU A 666 -11.01 19.86 48.70
CA LEU A 666 -10.09 19.33 47.69
C LEU A 666 -8.65 19.76 47.95
N SER A 667 -8.40 21.00 48.38
CA SER A 667 -7.07 21.47 48.78
C SER A 667 -6.47 20.61 49.90
N ALA A 668 -7.29 20.20 50.87
CA ALA A 668 -6.87 19.29 51.93
C ALA A 668 -6.54 17.88 51.43
N LEU A 669 -7.20 17.39 50.36
CA LEU A 669 -6.92 16.09 49.74
C LEU A 669 -5.69 16.13 48.83
N ALA A 670 -5.51 17.22 48.07
CA ALA A 670 -4.38 17.44 47.17
C ALA A 670 -3.07 17.73 47.91
N GLY A 671 -3.15 18.34 49.10
CA GLY A 671 -2.01 18.82 49.88
C GLY A 671 -1.51 20.22 49.47
N HIS A 672 -2.21 20.86 48.54
CA HIS A 672 -1.89 22.17 47.97
C HIS A 672 -3.17 23.00 47.79
N SER A 673 -3.04 24.31 47.56
CA SER A 673 -4.19 25.13 47.18
C SER A 673 -4.71 24.71 45.81
N THR A 674 -6.03 24.62 45.65
CA THR A 674 -6.66 24.31 44.37
C THR A 674 -7.22 25.55 43.67
N ASN A 675 -7.47 25.44 42.36
CA ASN A 675 -8.07 26.45 41.50
C ASN A 675 -9.16 25.82 40.64
N ASP A 676 -9.97 26.67 39.99
CA ASP A 676 -10.92 26.26 38.95
C ASP A 676 -11.89 25.13 39.34
N ALA A 677 -12.30 25.11 40.61
CA ALA A 677 -13.13 24.03 41.13
C ALA A 677 -14.54 24.03 40.54
N ALA A 678 -14.99 22.87 40.09
CA ALA A 678 -16.36 22.60 39.66
C ALA A 678 -16.98 21.50 40.52
N SER A 679 -18.28 21.62 40.85
CA SER A 679 -18.97 20.57 41.60
C SER A 679 -20.44 20.42 41.26
N TYR A 680 -20.94 19.20 41.45
CA TYR A 680 -22.34 18.82 41.39
C TYR A 680 -22.76 18.23 42.72
N GLN A 681 -23.77 18.81 43.36
CA GLN A 681 -24.36 18.31 44.59
C GLN A 681 -25.81 17.92 44.34
N VAL A 682 -26.18 16.70 44.71
CA VAL A 682 -27.55 16.19 44.65
C VAL A 682 -27.97 15.62 45.99
N THR A 683 -29.16 15.97 46.44
CA THR A 683 -29.83 15.32 47.57
C THR A 683 -30.75 14.26 47.02
N ILE A 684 -30.59 13.02 47.48
CA ILE A 684 -31.36 11.87 47.04
C ILE A 684 -31.95 11.11 48.23
N THR A 685 -33.08 10.43 48.02
CA THR A 685 -33.61 9.46 48.97
C THR A 685 -33.37 8.05 48.40
N PRO A 686 -32.49 7.22 49.01
CA PRO A 686 -32.22 5.86 48.58
C PRO A 686 -33.32 4.90 49.08
N THR A 687 -33.65 3.89 48.30
CA THR A 687 -34.50 2.77 48.70
C THR A 687 -33.68 1.56 49.15
N GLY A 688 -32.43 1.48 48.69
CA GLY A 688 -31.44 0.48 49.09
C GLY A 688 -30.64 0.89 50.33
N SER A 689 -29.91 -0.06 50.89
CA SER A 689 -29.05 0.12 52.06
C SER A 689 -27.60 0.47 51.70
N THR A 690 -27.23 0.33 50.44
CA THR A 690 -25.94 0.76 49.91
C THR A 690 -26.15 1.77 48.79
N LEU A 691 -25.48 2.91 48.86
CA LEU A 691 -25.42 3.90 47.79
C LEU A 691 -24.12 3.74 47.01
N HIS A 692 -24.23 3.74 45.69
CA HIS A 692 -23.11 3.63 44.78
C HIS A 692 -22.98 4.87 43.92
N VAL A 693 -21.74 5.29 43.68
CA VAL A 693 -21.40 6.36 42.73
C VAL A 693 -20.28 5.88 41.84
N ARG A 694 -20.52 5.81 40.52
CA ARG A 694 -19.54 5.39 39.51
C ARG A 694 -19.01 6.57 38.71
N TYR A 695 -17.69 6.67 38.63
CA TYR A 695 -17.00 7.82 38.05
C TYR A 695 -15.70 7.41 37.33
N VAL A 696 -15.21 8.30 36.46
CA VAL A 696 -13.88 8.26 35.83
C VAL A 696 -13.20 9.60 36.10
N PHE A 697 -11.94 9.60 36.53
CA PHE A 697 -11.13 10.80 36.69
C PHE A 697 -10.09 10.88 35.56
N ALA A 698 -9.92 12.05 34.94
CA ALA A 698 -9.03 12.28 33.82
C ALA A 698 -8.27 13.59 33.97
N SER A 699 -7.08 13.70 33.39
CA SER A 699 -6.25 14.92 33.42
C SER A 699 -5.26 14.98 32.27
N GLU A 700 -4.95 16.20 31.82
CA GLU A 700 -3.83 16.53 30.92
C GLU A 700 -2.48 16.56 31.66
N GLU A 701 -2.47 16.49 32.99
CA GLU A 701 -1.24 16.44 33.78
C GLU A 701 -0.59 15.03 33.80
N TYR A 702 -1.32 14.02 33.35
CA TYR A 702 -0.80 12.67 33.19
C TYR A 702 -0.03 12.49 31.87
N PRO A 703 1.05 11.69 31.85
CA PRO A 703 1.83 11.22 32.99
C PRO A 703 2.90 12.23 33.45
N GLU A 704 3.07 13.37 32.77
CA GLU A 704 4.21 14.28 32.87
C GLU A 704 4.44 14.85 34.26
N TYR A 705 3.37 15.11 35.01
CA TYR A 705 3.41 15.80 36.30
C TYR A 705 3.14 14.90 37.50
N VAL A 706 3.09 13.59 37.28
CA VAL A 706 2.97 12.60 38.35
C VAL A 706 4.12 12.74 39.36
N GLY A 707 3.75 12.81 40.64
CA GLY A 707 4.67 12.98 41.76
C GLY A 707 5.05 14.43 42.06
N SER A 708 4.45 15.41 41.36
CA SER A 708 4.71 16.83 41.57
C SER A 708 3.63 17.50 42.44
N SER A 709 3.70 18.84 42.58
CA SER A 709 2.68 19.65 43.26
C SER A 709 1.40 19.87 42.44
N PHE A 710 1.49 19.56 41.14
CA PHE A 710 0.39 19.47 40.19
C PHE A 710 -0.26 18.10 40.39
N ASN A 711 -1.12 18.05 41.41
CA ASN A 711 -1.74 16.84 41.93
C ASN A 711 -3.26 17.04 41.95
N ASP A 712 -3.81 17.28 40.77
CA ASP A 712 -5.24 17.44 40.59
C ASP A 712 -6.00 16.30 41.23
N VAL A 713 -7.13 16.67 41.80
CA VAL A 713 -7.88 15.82 42.71
C VAL A 713 -9.36 15.91 42.43
N MET A 714 -10.02 14.79 42.62
CA MET A 714 -11.47 14.71 42.62
C MET A 714 -11.97 14.09 43.92
N ALA A 715 -13.22 14.35 44.26
CA ALA A 715 -13.88 13.72 45.39
C ALA A 715 -15.35 13.42 45.11
N VAL A 716 -15.85 12.38 45.76
CA VAL A 716 -17.28 12.09 45.88
C VAL A 716 -17.60 12.08 47.37
N PHE A 717 -18.22 13.14 47.86
CA PHE A 717 -18.64 13.25 49.26
C PHE A 717 -20.05 12.71 49.44
N VAL A 718 -20.22 11.72 50.30
CA VAL A 718 -21.52 11.24 50.78
C VAL A 718 -21.68 11.71 52.22
N ASN A 719 -22.67 12.59 52.46
CA ASN A 719 -22.86 13.27 53.75
C ASN A 719 -21.57 13.92 54.28
N GLY A 720 -20.80 14.53 53.39
CA GLY A 720 -19.55 15.24 53.72
C GLY A 720 -18.31 14.35 53.84
N THR A 721 -18.42 13.03 53.70
CA THR A 721 -17.28 12.09 53.76
C THR A 721 -16.89 11.63 52.36
N ASN A 722 -15.61 11.79 51.97
CA ASN A 722 -15.14 11.35 50.66
C ASN A 722 -15.14 9.80 50.57
N CYS A 723 -15.78 9.26 49.55
CA CYS A 723 -15.76 7.84 49.21
C CYS A 723 -14.93 7.55 47.95
N ALA A 724 -14.49 8.58 47.20
CA ALA A 724 -13.64 8.42 46.03
C ALA A 724 -12.18 8.17 46.46
N VAL A 725 -11.89 6.91 46.75
CA VAL A 725 -10.59 6.43 47.19
C VAL A 725 -10.08 5.32 46.26
N VAL A 726 -8.77 5.14 46.20
CA VAL A 726 -8.16 4.01 45.48
C VAL A 726 -8.73 2.71 46.04
N PRO A 727 -9.25 1.80 45.19
CA PRO A 727 -9.98 0.61 45.66
C PRO A 727 -9.16 -0.21 46.67
N GLY A 728 -9.80 -0.53 47.80
CA GLY A 728 -9.17 -1.27 48.90
C GLY A 728 -8.34 -0.43 49.87
N THR A 729 -8.34 0.91 49.74
CA THR A 729 -7.56 1.82 50.59
C THR A 729 -8.42 2.96 51.15
N SER A 730 -7.80 3.87 51.90
CA SER A 730 -8.38 5.18 52.29
C SER A 730 -7.74 6.36 51.56
N THR A 731 -6.89 6.07 50.58
CA THR A 731 -6.14 7.09 49.82
C THR A 731 -7.07 7.74 48.78
N PRO A 732 -7.26 9.07 48.78
CA PRO A 732 -8.09 9.77 47.80
C PRO A 732 -7.60 9.56 46.37
N VAL A 733 -8.51 9.57 45.39
CA VAL A 733 -8.14 9.53 43.96
C VAL A 733 -7.63 10.90 43.51
N SER A 734 -6.40 10.90 43.00
CA SER A 734 -5.66 12.05 42.46
C SER A 734 -4.55 11.56 41.54
N ILE A 735 -3.93 12.47 40.80
CA ILE A 735 -2.82 12.17 39.88
C ILE A 735 -1.70 11.36 40.54
N ASN A 736 -1.30 11.74 41.76
CA ASN A 736 -0.20 11.09 42.46
C ASN A 736 -0.55 9.69 43.00
N THR A 737 -1.84 9.33 42.99
CA THR A 737 -2.33 8.09 43.62
C THR A 737 -2.82 7.05 42.63
N VAL A 738 -3.18 7.44 41.40
CA VAL A 738 -3.54 6.53 40.30
C VAL A 738 -2.86 7.03 39.03
N ASN A 739 -1.81 6.35 38.58
CA ASN A 739 -1.00 6.75 37.41
C ASN A 739 -0.31 5.54 36.78
N ASP A 740 0.56 5.78 35.80
CA ASP A 740 1.27 4.77 35.01
C ASP A 740 2.14 3.81 35.83
N HIS A 741 2.58 4.19 37.04
CA HIS A 741 3.45 3.37 37.90
C HIS A 741 2.89 3.10 39.31
N THR A 742 1.95 3.92 39.80
CA THR A 742 1.29 3.78 41.11
C THR A 742 -0.18 3.43 40.91
N ASN A 743 -0.61 2.29 41.43
CA ASN A 743 -1.96 1.76 41.23
C ASN A 743 -2.37 1.67 39.74
N SER A 744 -1.40 1.37 38.87
CA SER A 744 -1.53 1.40 37.40
C SER A 744 -2.58 0.47 36.80
N ASN A 745 -3.04 -0.53 37.56
CA ASN A 745 -4.18 -1.36 37.16
C ASN A 745 -5.50 -0.56 37.03
N TYR A 746 -5.59 0.62 37.65
CA TYR A 746 -6.73 1.52 37.54
C TYR A 746 -6.48 2.68 36.59
N TYR A 747 -5.30 2.77 35.96
CA TYR A 747 -4.91 3.85 35.05
C TYR A 747 -5.02 3.41 33.59
N VAL A 748 -5.41 4.35 32.74
CA VAL A 748 -5.49 4.24 31.30
C VAL A 748 -4.65 5.37 30.72
N ASP A 749 -3.61 5.01 29.97
CA ASP A 749 -2.84 5.96 29.17
C ASP A 749 -3.63 6.32 27.91
N ASN A 750 -3.93 7.61 27.74
CA ASN A 750 -4.65 8.15 26.60
C ASN A 750 -3.80 9.12 25.76
N SER A 751 -2.52 9.33 26.07
CA SER A 751 -1.59 10.24 25.36
C SER A 751 -1.46 9.99 23.85
N THR A 752 -1.76 8.76 23.40
CA THR A 752 -1.79 8.37 21.97
C THR A 752 -3.14 7.84 21.52
N GLY A 753 -4.15 7.90 22.39
CA GLY A 753 -5.50 7.43 22.17
C GLY A 753 -5.74 6.02 22.69
N ALA A 754 -6.58 5.94 23.72
CA ALA A 754 -7.12 4.69 24.23
C ALA A 754 -8.41 4.33 23.47
N ALA A 755 -8.51 3.07 23.01
CA ALA A 755 -9.66 2.62 22.23
C ALA A 755 -10.97 2.75 23.03
N GLY A 756 -11.93 3.48 22.48
CA GLY A 756 -13.25 3.69 23.10
C GLY A 756 -13.34 4.92 24.01
N TYR A 757 -12.25 5.67 24.19
CA TYR A 757 -12.23 6.93 24.91
C TYR A 757 -12.13 8.09 23.92
N GLY A 758 -13.05 9.05 24.04
CA GLY A 758 -13.18 10.25 23.20
C GLY A 758 -12.87 11.52 23.98
N THR A 759 -11.77 11.51 24.74
CA THR A 759 -11.29 12.64 25.53
C THR A 759 -9.91 13.06 25.04
N THR A 760 -9.61 14.36 25.18
CA THR A 760 -8.28 14.92 24.90
C THR A 760 -7.29 14.58 26.01
N MET A 761 -7.78 14.40 27.24
CA MET A 761 -7.00 14.19 28.46
C MET A 761 -5.97 13.08 28.27
N ASP A 762 -4.71 13.35 28.57
CA ASP A 762 -3.59 12.43 28.33
C ASP A 762 -3.61 11.16 29.20
N GLY A 763 -4.31 11.19 30.33
CA GLY A 763 -4.52 10.00 31.17
C GLY A 763 -5.82 10.03 31.96
N LEU A 764 -6.30 8.85 32.35
CA LEU A 764 -7.54 8.70 33.10
C LEU A 764 -7.61 7.40 33.88
N THR A 765 -8.59 7.30 34.77
CA THR A 765 -8.88 6.06 35.48
C THR A 765 -9.80 5.15 34.66
N VAL A 766 -9.74 3.84 34.91
CA VAL A 766 -10.89 2.96 34.60
C VAL A 766 -12.12 3.44 35.39
N PRO A 767 -13.35 3.06 35.01
CA PRO A 767 -14.53 3.37 35.82
C PRO A 767 -14.39 2.80 37.25
N LEU A 768 -14.33 3.68 38.24
CA LEU A 768 -14.27 3.35 39.65
C LEU A 768 -15.66 3.52 40.27
N THR A 769 -15.96 2.72 41.29
CA THR A 769 -17.23 2.82 42.03
C THR A 769 -16.93 2.97 43.51
N CYS A 770 -17.46 4.03 44.12
CA CYS A 770 -17.53 4.11 45.58
C CYS A 770 -18.86 3.55 46.06
N SER A 771 -18.84 2.82 47.19
CA SER A 771 -20.02 2.20 47.78
C SER A 771 -20.08 2.58 49.26
N VAL A 772 -21.17 3.21 49.68
CA VAL A 772 -21.33 3.76 51.04
C VAL A 772 -22.63 3.23 51.66
N PRO A 773 -22.61 2.71 52.91
CA PRO A 773 -23.83 2.33 53.60
C PRO A 773 -24.71 3.55 53.86
N VAL A 774 -25.99 3.44 53.56
CA VAL A 774 -27.01 4.48 53.75
C VAL A 774 -28.25 3.89 54.42
N VAL A 775 -29.10 4.75 54.98
CA VAL A 775 -30.36 4.32 55.59
C VAL A 775 -31.47 4.47 54.55
N PRO A 776 -32.15 3.38 54.14
CA PRO A 776 -33.28 3.46 53.23
C PRO A 776 -34.34 4.47 53.71
N GLY A 777 -34.84 5.30 52.80
CA GLY A 777 -35.86 6.31 53.07
C GLY A 777 -35.36 7.58 53.77
N GLN A 778 -34.08 7.69 54.11
CA GLN A 778 -33.49 8.91 54.67
C GLN A 778 -32.72 9.69 53.58
N PRO A 779 -32.92 11.00 53.43
CA PRO A 779 -32.17 11.80 52.48
C PRO A 779 -30.65 11.74 52.70
N VAL A 780 -29.90 11.64 51.61
CA VAL A 780 -28.43 11.62 51.56
C VAL A 780 -27.97 12.68 50.56
N THR A 781 -26.96 13.46 50.94
CA THR A 781 -26.34 14.45 50.05
C THR A 781 -25.08 13.86 49.43
N VAL A 782 -25.06 13.78 48.10
CA VAL A 782 -23.89 13.38 47.30
C VAL A 782 -23.32 14.64 46.65
N ARG A 783 -22.03 14.91 46.83
CA ARG A 783 -21.32 16.02 46.17
C ARG A 783 -20.09 15.49 45.43
N ILE A 784 -20.09 15.62 44.11
CA ILE A 784 -18.95 15.31 43.25
C ILE A 784 -18.22 16.61 42.94
N ALA A 785 -16.90 16.64 43.07
CA ALA A 785 -16.10 17.83 42.83
C ALA A 785 -14.75 17.48 42.19
N VAL A 786 -14.23 18.40 41.38
CA VAL A 786 -12.89 18.34 40.76
C VAL A 786 -12.27 19.75 40.80
N ALA A 787 -10.95 19.83 40.96
CA ALA A 787 -10.21 21.09 40.96
C ALA A 787 -8.74 20.88 40.57
N ASP A 788 -8.15 21.89 39.93
CA ASP A 788 -6.73 21.91 39.60
C ASP A 788 -5.92 22.20 40.86
N SER A 789 -4.75 21.58 41.01
CA SER A 789 -3.88 21.73 42.17
C SER A 789 -2.67 22.58 41.82
N SER A 790 -2.35 23.54 42.69
CA SER A 790 -1.23 24.49 42.55
C SER A 790 -1.39 25.55 41.45
N ASP A 791 -1.78 25.19 40.23
CA ASP A 791 -2.09 26.15 39.16
C ASP A 791 -3.46 25.90 38.51
N SER A 792 -3.72 26.50 37.35
CA SER A 792 -4.98 26.43 36.60
C SER A 792 -4.73 26.24 35.10
N SER A 793 -3.60 25.62 34.76
CA SER A 793 -3.08 25.62 33.39
C SER A 793 -3.47 24.36 32.63
N TYR A 794 -3.53 23.21 33.27
CA TYR A 794 -3.77 21.91 32.62
C TYR A 794 -5.08 21.36 33.18
N ASP A 795 -6.03 21.08 32.29
CA ASP A 795 -7.38 20.79 32.74
C ASP A 795 -7.49 19.34 33.26
N SER A 796 -8.40 19.16 34.21
CA SER A 796 -8.79 17.89 34.81
C SER A 796 -10.30 17.71 34.77
N ALA A 797 -10.76 16.47 34.67
CA ALA A 797 -12.18 16.16 34.54
C ALA A 797 -12.62 14.94 35.35
N VAL A 798 -13.87 14.97 35.82
CA VAL A 798 -14.58 13.78 36.32
C VAL A 798 -15.82 13.52 35.47
N ALA A 799 -15.92 12.31 34.93
CA ALA A 799 -17.08 11.82 34.22
C ALA A 799 -17.92 10.92 35.10
N LEU A 800 -19.19 11.27 35.27
CA LEU A 800 -20.22 10.43 35.86
C LEU A 800 -20.93 9.66 34.75
N LEU A 801 -21.06 8.35 34.90
CA LEU A 801 -21.81 7.54 33.95
C LEU A 801 -23.30 7.77 34.17
N ASP A 802 -24.10 7.79 33.10
CA ASP A 802 -25.56 7.86 33.21
C ASP A 802 -26.09 6.71 34.06
N GLY A 803 -27.02 7.01 34.98
CA GLY A 803 -27.46 6.06 36.01
C GLY A 803 -26.40 5.66 37.04
N GLY A 804 -25.25 6.34 37.05
CA GLY A 804 -24.08 6.03 37.87
C GLY A 804 -24.24 6.33 39.36
N ILE A 805 -25.35 6.94 39.79
CA ILE A 805 -25.74 7.10 41.19
C ILE A 805 -26.94 6.19 41.46
N TRP A 806 -26.76 5.05 42.13
CA TRP A 806 -27.83 4.08 42.39
C TRP A 806 -27.76 3.51 43.81
N ALA A 807 -28.85 2.91 44.29
CA ALA A 807 -28.88 2.23 45.57
C ALA A 807 -29.56 0.86 45.49
N ASP A 808 -29.00 -0.13 46.20
CA ASP A 808 -29.51 -1.50 46.30
C ASP A 808 -29.58 -2.05 47.75
#